data_AF-A0A1E5JTZ9-F1
#
_entry.id   AF-A0A1E5JTZ9-F1
#
_cell.length_a   1.000
_cell.length_b   1.000
_cell.length_c   1.000
_cell.angle_alpha   90.00
_cell.angle_beta   90.00
_cell.angle_gamma   90.00
#
_symmetry.space_group_name_H-M   'P 1'
#
loop_
_entity.id
_entity.type
_entity.pdbx_description
1 polymer ?
#
loop_
_entity_poly.entity_id
_entity_poly.type
_entity_poly.pdbx_seq_one_letter_code
_entity_poly.pdbx_strand_id
1 'polypeptide(L)'
;MLSQQAAAELLRKYGKDLENLQKITINTSLGFRSDSQFIPDLLKALDCIANGKTYEPTSHMTGMSSIGKVTNDPQKAVGDLGAFFDDKFIETYFGSTNKATIERAVHGVDLDKLKANILQFCKEIKPPTVTEKNDTVQKSRAIALTMGAHVEFRVKGFKHNNPEHNARQPLDTVQFEFRTTSERDTFYERIRSISPSDVSKDVTATKKDSYGNAIPIVLVKPEAIKSIDVVLFPRDTKLSQTEFIETTRSLINAGIFAGRSSRLEESLKTICDALETGNLIDGSQISAQVSGGWMASGQQKTLSGMISVDEAWTFLFQQMGELDNSQYKEAIRDRLEKHFSTQKYPIEVRHLWFETFSDQEGYKKDSKYSNVENFVSGRPEHQVSVGQPRTETHHSNLRQPRTETPHSTSKHPGATVHHHPTVKQPSPPVHQSTSVDTHKAFIQHFIQHHASGVERLPLVEKGGVKIEFKNKNFLDNFKALYGQYMSGAKEHPGHAGKVYLTVPIVQIEKMENGLLKGKYQHYVTSNKENRDVASVATCDTLKEQSIKDKYQQCRGDFLKSTILKDFYEDLENAGTPKAVNEVIERYKRDGRYDTLAKAQNTTMQVLGMTTSSAQAFEKMIAERLDDIGKEQRAIAS
;
A
#
# COMPACT_ATOMS: atom_id res chain seq x y z
N MET A 1 12.32 -4.41 -28.02
CA MET A 1 13.36 -3.93 -28.95
C MET A 1 12.92 -2.58 -29.50
N LEU A 2 13.85 -1.62 -29.56
CA LEU A 2 13.61 -0.29 -30.12
C LEU A 2 13.60 -0.37 -31.66
N SER A 3 12.63 0.27 -32.31
CA SER A 3 12.69 0.48 -33.76
C SER A 3 13.73 1.53 -34.12
N GLN A 4 14.17 1.58 -35.38
CA GLN A 4 15.08 2.62 -35.88
C GLN A 4 14.53 4.03 -35.61
N GLN A 5 13.24 4.24 -35.88
CA GLN A 5 12.55 5.50 -35.63
C GLN A 5 12.45 5.85 -34.15
N ALA A 6 12.21 4.87 -33.27
CA ALA A 6 12.17 5.09 -31.83
C ALA A 6 13.56 5.46 -31.28
N ALA A 7 14.63 4.81 -31.76
CA ALA A 7 15.99 5.15 -31.39
C ALA A 7 16.39 6.55 -31.89
N ALA A 8 16.02 6.92 -33.12
CA ALA A 8 16.24 8.25 -33.67
C ALA A 8 15.51 9.33 -32.85
N GLU A 9 14.27 9.05 -32.43
CA GLU A 9 13.48 9.97 -31.60
C GLU A 9 14.07 10.13 -30.19
N LEU A 10 14.56 9.05 -29.58
CA LEU A 10 15.27 9.10 -28.29
C LEU A 10 16.55 9.94 -28.38
N LEU A 11 17.34 9.77 -29.44
CA LEU A 11 18.52 10.59 -29.70
C LEU A 11 18.15 12.06 -29.91
N ARG A 12 17.09 12.33 -30.68
CA ARG A 12 16.60 13.70 -30.93
C ARG A 12 16.14 14.40 -29.65
N LYS A 13 15.43 13.69 -28.77
CA LYS A 13 14.91 14.22 -27.51
C LYS A 13 16.00 14.38 -26.45
N TYR A 14 16.87 13.38 -26.28
CA TYR A 14 17.71 13.23 -25.09
C TYR A 14 19.21 13.19 -25.38
N GLY A 15 19.65 13.12 -26.64
CA GLY A 15 21.07 12.98 -26.99
C GLY A 15 21.94 14.08 -26.39
N LYS A 16 21.49 15.34 -26.49
CA LYS A 16 22.20 16.50 -25.92
C LYS A 16 22.26 16.48 -24.39
N ASP A 17 21.24 15.93 -23.75
CA ASP A 17 21.20 15.79 -22.29
C ASP A 17 22.16 14.68 -21.82
N LEU A 18 22.22 13.56 -22.54
CA LEU A 18 23.20 12.50 -22.30
C LEU A 18 24.64 13.00 -22.52
N GLU A 19 24.88 13.82 -23.53
CA GLU A 19 26.19 14.48 -23.73
C GLU A 19 26.55 15.45 -22.60
N ASN A 20 25.58 16.21 -22.08
CA ASN A 20 25.80 17.09 -20.94
C ASN A 20 26.08 16.30 -19.67
N LEU A 21 25.37 15.18 -19.46
CA LEU A 21 25.66 14.26 -18.37
C LEU A 21 27.06 13.65 -18.51
N GLN A 22 27.48 13.28 -19.73
CA GLN A 22 28.84 12.81 -19.97
C GLN A 22 29.88 13.85 -19.56
N LYS A 23 29.68 15.14 -19.89
CA LYS A 23 30.60 16.21 -19.45
C LYS A 23 30.65 16.33 -17.93
N ILE A 24 29.52 16.17 -17.24
CA ILE A 24 29.47 16.14 -15.78
C ILE A 24 30.28 14.96 -15.24
N THR A 25 30.11 13.76 -15.78
CA THR A 25 30.86 12.57 -15.30
C THR A 25 32.37 12.69 -15.53
N ILE A 26 32.82 13.35 -16.60
CA ILE A 26 34.26 13.59 -16.87
C ILE A 26 34.83 14.70 -15.98
N ASN A 27 34.12 15.82 -15.86
CA ASN A 27 34.67 17.04 -15.24
C ASN A 27 34.53 17.07 -13.72
N THR A 28 33.94 16.02 -13.14
CA THR A 28 33.75 15.92 -11.70
C THR A 28 34.54 14.74 -11.18
N SER A 29 35.36 14.96 -10.15
CA SER A 29 36.07 13.89 -9.42
C SER A 29 35.14 13.09 -8.49
N LEU A 30 33.83 13.13 -8.76
CA LEU A 30 32.77 12.46 -8.01
C LEU A 30 32.56 11.00 -8.44
N GLY A 31 33.04 10.63 -9.64
CA GLY A 31 32.87 9.30 -10.21
C GLY A 31 33.83 8.27 -9.63
N PHE A 32 33.29 7.15 -9.15
CA PHE A 32 34.06 5.99 -8.66
C PHE A 32 33.76 4.71 -9.46
N ARG A 33 32.93 4.76 -10.51
CA ARG A 33 32.32 3.57 -11.15
C ARG A 33 32.30 3.65 -12.68
N SER A 34 33.41 3.97 -13.34
CA SER A 34 33.47 3.94 -14.82
C SER A 34 32.38 4.79 -15.51
N ASP A 35 31.77 5.74 -14.79
CA ASP A 35 30.52 6.40 -15.17
C ASP A 35 30.66 7.19 -16.49
N SER A 36 31.87 7.67 -16.75
CA SER A 36 32.27 8.35 -18.00
C SER A 36 32.45 7.41 -19.19
N GLN A 37 32.35 6.09 -19.02
CA GLN A 37 32.60 5.11 -20.07
C GLN A 37 31.31 4.53 -20.65
N PHE A 38 30.22 4.41 -19.86
CA PHE A 38 28.99 3.77 -20.34
C PHE A 38 28.06 4.70 -21.13
N ILE A 39 28.02 6.00 -20.82
CA ILE A 39 27.17 6.97 -21.52
C ILE A 39 27.55 7.10 -23.01
N PRO A 40 28.84 7.18 -23.39
CA PRO A 40 29.23 7.18 -24.81
C PRO A 40 28.86 5.89 -25.53
N ASP A 41 29.01 4.73 -24.87
CA ASP A 41 28.65 3.43 -25.45
C ASP A 41 27.13 3.30 -25.65
N LEU A 42 26.32 3.89 -24.76
CA LEU A 42 24.87 3.94 -24.87
C LEU A 42 24.43 4.83 -26.05
N LEU A 43 25.03 6.01 -26.19
CA LEU A 43 24.81 6.90 -27.34
C LEU A 43 25.17 6.19 -28.66
N LYS A 44 26.31 5.48 -28.68
CA LYS A 44 26.75 4.70 -29.84
C LYS A 44 25.77 3.57 -30.18
N ALA A 45 25.28 2.84 -29.18
CA ALA A 45 24.30 1.78 -29.40
C ALA A 45 22.98 2.32 -29.97
N LEU A 46 22.48 3.46 -29.44
CA LEU A 46 21.29 4.14 -29.97
C LEU A 46 21.50 4.62 -31.40
N ASP A 47 22.66 5.19 -31.76
CA ASP A 47 22.98 5.63 -33.13
C ASP A 47 23.03 4.44 -34.10
N CYS A 48 23.63 3.32 -33.68
CA CYS A 48 23.68 2.10 -34.46
C CYS A 48 22.27 1.55 -34.73
N ILE A 49 21.35 1.56 -33.75
CA ILE A 49 19.95 1.18 -33.96
C ILE A 49 19.26 2.16 -34.90
N ALA A 50 19.39 3.46 -34.66
CA ALA A 50 18.71 4.50 -35.43
C ALA A 50 19.08 4.46 -36.92
N ASN A 51 20.34 4.14 -37.23
CA ASN A 51 20.87 4.13 -38.59
C ASN A 51 21.03 2.72 -39.18
N GLY A 52 20.68 1.66 -38.44
CA GLY A 52 20.88 0.28 -38.88
C GLY A 52 22.34 -0.12 -39.12
N LYS A 53 23.27 0.46 -38.35
CA LYS A 53 24.72 0.20 -38.46
C LYS A 53 25.16 -0.91 -37.49
N THR A 54 26.27 -1.56 -37.79
CA THR A 54 26.93 -2.50 -36.87
C THR A 54 27.39 -1.76 -35.61
N TYR A 55 27.15 -2.38 -34.45
CA TYR A 55 27.60 -1.87 -33.16
C TYR A 55 28.89 -2.56 -32.72
N GLU A 56 29.92 -1.75 -32.46
CA GLU A 56 31.19 -2.22 -31.91
C GLU A 56 31.32 -1.69 -30.47
N PRO A 57 31.16 -2.53 -29.44
CA PRO A 57 31.22 -2.09 -28.06
C PRO A 57 32.64 -1.73 -27.64
N THR A 58 32.77 -0.88 -26.62
CA THR A 58 34.07 -0.64 -25.99
C THR A 58 34.57 -1.94 -25.36
N SER A 59 35.78 -2.36 -25.73
CA SER A 59 36.26 -3.73 -25.48
C SER A 59 36.30 -4.07 -23.99
N HIS A 60 36.84 -3.19 -23.14
CA HIS A 60 36.87 -3.31 -21.66
C HIS A 60 36.63 -1.95 -21.01
N MET A 61 35.79 -1.90 -19.95
CA MET A 61 35.63 -0.72 -19.10
C MET A 61 36.49 -0.83 -17.84
N THR A 62 37.33 0.17 -17.55
CA THR A 62 38.25 0.17 -16.39
C THR A 62 37.55 0.58 -15.09
N GLY A 63 37.91 -0.07 -13.98
CA GLY A 63 37.48 0.33 -12.62
C GLY A 63 36.34 -0.48 -12.00
N MET A 64 35.79 -1.48 -12.69
CA MET A 64 34.79 -2.41 -12.12
C MET A 64 35.07 -3.85 -12.55
N SER A 65 35.35 -4.73 -11.58
CA SER A 65 35.55 -6.17 -11.79
C SER A 65 34.26 -6.93 -12.20
N SER A 66 33.12 -6.25 -12.24
CA SER A 66 31.79 -6.82 -12.53
C SER A 66 31.20 -6.40 -13.88
N ILE A 67 31.81 -5.49 -14.63
CA ILE A 67 31.38 -5.21 -16.01
C ILE A 67 32.06 -6.21 -16.94
N GLY A 68 31.32 -7.26 -17.30
CA GLY A 68 31.68 -8.12 -18.41
C GLY A 68 31.68 -7.34 -19.74
N LYS A 69 32.29 -7.92 -20.77
CA LYS A 69 32.31 -7.36 -22.13
C LYS A 69 30.89 -6.94 -22.56
N VAL A 70 30.70 -5.66 -22.88
CA VAL A 70 29.41 -5.15 -23.40
C VAL A 70 29.08 -5.95 -24.66
N THR A 71 27.82 -6.36 -24.78
CA THR A 71 27.35 -7.19 -25.88
C THR A 71 27.48 -6.49 -27.24
N ASN A 72 27.77 -7.25 -28.29
CA ASN A 72 27.82 -6.72 -29.67
C ASN A 72 26.41 -6.44 -30.25
N ASP A 73 25.34 -6.85 -29.56
CA ASP A 73 23.96 -6.54 -29.97
C ASP A 73 23.55 -5.16 -29.43
N PRO A 74 23.33 -4.14 -30.29
CA PRO A 74 23.00 -2.81 -29.81
C PRO A 74 21.65 -2.76 -29.07
N GLN A 75 20.70 -3.65 -29.37
CA GLN A 75 19.42 -3.71 -28.65
C GLN A 75 19.61 -4.13 -27.20
N LYS A 76 20.44 -5.15 -27.00
CA LYS A 76 20.77 -5.64 -25.67
C LYS A 76 21.70 -4.66 -24.94
N ALA A 77 22.63 -4.03 -25.65
CA ALA A 77 23.52 -3.01 -25.09
C ALA A 77 22.75 -1.81 -24.53
N VAL A 78 21.71 -1.30 -25.23
CA VAL A 78 20.88 -0.20 -24.69
C VAL A 78 20.20 -0.59 -23.37
N GLY A 79 19.72 -1.83 -23.25
CA GLY A 79 19.11 -2.33 -22.00
C GLY A 79 20.12 -2.48 -20.87
N ASP A 80 21.25 -3.11 -21.15
CA ASP A 80 22.32 -3.37 -20.16
C ASP A 80 22.95 -2.05 -19.68
N LEU A 81 23.21 -1.09 -20.58
CA LEU A 81 23.79 0.21 -20.26
C LEU A 81 22.78 1.15 -19.58
N GLY A 82 21.50 1.06 -19.94
CA GLY A 82 20.43 1.84 -19.30
C GLY A 82 20.21 1.48 -17.83
N ALA A 83 20.59 0.27 -17.40
CA ALA A 83 20.48 -0.17 -16.01
C ALA A 83 21.45 0.56 -15.06
N PHE A 84 22.49 1.21 -15.58
CA PHE A 84 23.48 1.95 -14.77
C PHE A 84 22.99 3.32 -14.31
N PHE A 85 21.86 3.82 -14.82
CA PHE A 85 21.15 4.96 -14.23
C PHE A 85 20.38 4.52 -12.97
N ASP A 86 21.06 3.87 -12.03
CA ASP A 86 20.54 3.42 -10.75
C ASP A 86 20.36 4.59 -9.76
N ASP A 87 19.67 4.35 -8.65
CA ASP A 87 19.42 5.39 -7.63
C ASP A 87 20.73 5.98 -7.10
N LYS A 88 21.78 5.18 -7.02
CA LYS A 88 23.11 5.60 -6.57
C LYS A 88 23.78 6.52 -7.59
N PHE A 89 23.67 6.25 -8.89
CA PHE A 89 24.12 7.15 -9.95
C PHE A 89 23.37 8.47 -9.88
N ILE A 90 22.04 8.41 -9.76
CA ILE A 90 21.20 9.60 -9.68
C ILE A 90 21.53 10.44 -8.44
N GLU A 91 21.76 9.82 -7.29
CA GLU A 91 22.17 10.51 -6.06
C GLU A 91 23.57 11.11 -6.18
N THR A 92 24.50 10.41 -6.84
CA THR A 92 25.88 10.87 -7.02
C THR A 92 25.94 12.15 -7.86
N TYR A 93 25.21 12.21 -8.98
CA TYR A 93 25.29 13.34 -9.92
C TYR A 93 24.15 14.37 -9.78
N PHE A 94 23.04 14.02 -9.16
CA PHE A 94 21.89 14.91 -8.98
C PHE A 94 21.41 15.03 -7.53
N GLY A 95 22.20 14.52 -6.59
CA GLY A 95 22.00 14.74 -5.16
C GLY A 95 22.35 16.17 -4.76
N SER A 96 21.66 16.69 -3.75
CA SER A 96 21.83 18.06 -3.25
C SER A 96 23.26 18.37 -2.80
N THR A 97 23.99 17.34 -2.32
CA THR A 97 25.35 17.46 -1.80
C THR A 97 26.37 17.87 -2.87
N ASN A 98 26.12 17.49 -4.14
CA ASN A 98 27.10 17.67 -5.22
C ASN A 98 26.71 18.77 -6.22
N LYS A 99 25.48 19.29 -6.14
CA LYS A 99 24.91 20.28 -7.07
C LYS A 99 25.84 21.49 -7.30
N ALA A 100 26.30 22.13 -6.22
CA ALA A 100 27.17 23.31 -6.31
C ALA A 100 28.56 23.01 -6.91
N THR A 101 29.05 21.77 -6.81
CA THR A 101 30.32 21.34 -7.44
C THR A 101 30.12 21.13 -8.93
N ILE A 102 28.98 20.55 -9.32
CA ILE A 102 28.64 20.25 -10.70
C ILE A 102 28.29 21.52 -11.49
N GLU A 103 27.52 22.44 -10.91
CA GLU A 103 27.18 23.74 -11.52
C GLU A 103 28.42 24.62 -11.77
N ARG A 104 29.48 24.43 -10.95
CA ARG A 104 30.79 25.05 -11.17
C ARG A 104 31.62 24.37 -12.25
N ALA A 105 31.49 23.05 -12.40
CA ALA A 105 32.25 22.26 -13.37
C ALA A 105 31.64 22.31 -14.79
N VAL A 106 30.32 22.53 -14.91
CA VAL A 106 29.61 22.58 -16.19
C VAL A 106 28.64 23.77 -16.22
N HIS A 107 29.12 24.89 -16.75
CA HIS A 107 28.34 26.13 -16.84
C HIS A 107 27.12 26.01 -17.77
N GLY A 108 25.99 26.58 -17.34
CA GLY A 108 24.78 26.73 -18.16
C GLY A 108 23.90 25.48 -18.25
N VAL A 109 24.16 24.44 -17.47
CA VAL A 109 23.31 23.25 -17.38
C VAL A 109 22.37 23.36 -16.20
N ASP A 110 21.06 23.33 -16.48
CA ASP A 110 20.02 23.19 -15.46
C ASP A 110 19.97 21.72 -14.99
N LEU A 111 20.52 21.45 -13.81
CA LEU A 111 20.63 20.10 -13.26
C LEU A 111 19.28 19.47 -12.92
N ASP A 112 18.29 20.26 -12.51
CA ASP A 112 16.98 19.75 -12.15
C ASP A 112 16.22 19.32 -13.43
N LYS A 113 16.34 20.14 -14.49
CA LYS A 113 15.83 19.80 -15.82
C LYS A 113 16.56 18.60 -16.42
N LEU A 114 17.90 18.57 -16.31
CA LEU A 114 18.70 17.45 -16.79
C LEU A 114 18.31 16.14 -16.08
N LYS A 115 18.16 16.17 -14.75
CA LYS A 115 17.68 15.02 -13.96
C LYS A 115 16.31 14.54 -14.45
N ALA A 116 15.36 15.44 -14.62
CA ALA A 116 14.02 15.09 -15.09
C ALA A 116 14.06 14.44 -16.48
N ASN A 117 14.87 14.98 -17.39
CA ASN A 117 15.03 14.45 -18.74
C ASN A 117 15.70 13.08 -18.76
N ILE A 118 16.73 12.85 -17.93
CA ILE A 118 17.40 11.55 -17.82
C ILE A 118 16.47 10.49 -17.21
N LEU A 119 15.67 10.85 -16.19
CA LEU A 119 14.67 9.94 -15.63
C LEU A 119 13.57 9.61 -16.64
N GLN A 120 13.14 10.58 -17.45
CA GLN A 120 12.16 10.36 -18.50
C GLN A 120 12.73 9.48 -19.62
N PHE A 121 13.97 9.72 -20.04
CA PHE A 121 14.70 8.85 -20.95
C PHE A 121 14.73 7.40 -20.44
N CYS A 122 15.07 7.20 -19.16
CA CYS A 122 15.10 5.87 -18.53
C CYS A 122 13.74 5.15 -18.55
N LYS A 123 12.63 5.90 -18.53
CA LYS A 123 11.28 5.33 -18.70
C LYS A 123 10.99 4.96 -20.14
N GLU A 124 11.41 5.79 -21.10
CA GLU A 124 11.14 5.57 -22.53
C GLU A 124 12.02 4.47 -23.16
N ILE A 125 13.22 4.22 -22.64
CA ILE A 125 14.07 3.09 -23.07
C ILE A 125 13.65 1.75 -22.45
N LYS A 126 12.92 1.78 -21.33
CA LYS A 126 12.37 0.58 -20.72
C LYS A 126 11.11 0.21 -21.51
N PRO A 127 11.02 -0.98 -22.13
CA PRO A 127 9.75 -1.44 -22.69
C PRO A 127 8.69 -1.43 -21.60
N PRO A 128 7.39 -1.18 -21.92
CA PRO A 128 6.32 -1.28 -20.94
C PRO A 128 6.48 -2.63 -20.24
N THR A 129 6.56 -2.57 -18.92
CA THR A 129 6.79 -3.76 -18.11
C THR A 129 5.71 -4.80 -18.43
N VAL A 130 6.02 -6.09 -18.29
CA VAL A 130 5.02 -7.18 -18.44
C VAL A 130 3.74 -6.86 -17.66
N THR A 131 3.87 -6.15 -16.53
CA THR A 131 2.81 -5.63 -15.68
C THR A 131 1.89 -4.61 -16.36
N GLU A 132 2.40 -3.63 -17.10
CA GLU A 132 1.59 -2.60 -17.78
C GLU A 132 0.83 -3.15 -19.00
N LYS A 133 1.47 -4.06 -19.73
CA LYS A 133 0.79 -4.84 -20.79
C LYS A 133 -0.33 -5.69 -20.20
N ASN A 134 -0.11 -6.28 -19.01
CA ASN A 134 -1.12 -7.08 -18.34
C ASN A 134 -2.32 -6.22 -17.90
N ASP A 135 -2.12 -5.05 -17.26
CA ASP A 135 -3.21 -4.16 -16.83
C ASP A 135 -4.11 -3.71 -18.00
N THR A 136 -3.50 -3.34 -19.13
CA THR A 136 -4.25 -2.94 -20.34
C THR A 136 -5.07 -4.10 -20.90
N VAL A 137 -4.49 -5.31 -20.97
CA VAL A 137 -5.19 -6.52 -21.41
C VAL A 137 -6.36 -6.85 -20.48
N GLN A 138 -6.15 -6.79 -19.15
CA GLN A 138 -7.18 -7.09 -18.17
C GLN A 138 -8.35 -6.12 -18.24
N LYS A 139 -8.08 -4.80 -18.27
CA LYS A 139 -9.13 -3.78 -18.40
C LYS A 139 -9.91 -3.94 -19.69
N SER A 140 -9.21 -4.22 -20.79
CA SER A 140 -9.86 -4.45 -22.07
C SER A 140 -10.79 -5.67 -22.03
N ARG A 141 -10.36 -6.78 -21.40
CA ARG A 141 -11.21 -7.96 -21.18
C ARG A 141 -12.40 -7.64 -20.27
N ALA A 142 -12.19 -6.92 -19.17
CA ALA A 142 -13.26 -6.52 -18.26
C ALA A 142 -14.31 -5.63 -18.94
N ILE A 143 -13.86 -4.63 -19.73
CA ILE A 143 -14.74 -3.80 -20.57
C ILE A 143 -15.52 -4.68 -21.53
N ALA A 144 -14.84 -5.56 -22.27
CA ALA A 144 -15.47 -6.39 -23.30
C ALA A 144 -16.56 -7.29 -22.70
N LEU A 145 -16.22 -8.03 -21.65
CA LEU A 145 -17.14 -8.92 -20.94
C LEU A 145 -18.34 -8.16 -20.35
N THR A 146 -18.09 -6.99 -19.76
CA THR A 146 -19.16 -6.15 -19.19
C THR A 146 -20.08 -5.58 -20.28
N MET A 147 -19.57 -5.35 -21.48
CA MET A 147 -20.35 -4.83 -22.61
C MET A 147 -20.93 -5.93 -23.52
N GLY A 148 -20.62 -7.21 -23.25
CA GLY A 148 -21.02 -8.32 -24.12
C GLY A 148 -20.25 -8.37 -25.45
N ALA A 149 -19.05 -7.81 -25.48
CA ALA A 149 -18.13 -7.85 -26.61
C ALA A 149 -17.07 -8.94 -26.42
N HIS A 150 -16.51 -9.42 -27.53
CA HIS A 150 -15.26 -10.17 -27.55
C HIS A 150 -14.08 -9.18 -27.72
N VAL A 151 -12.89 -9.51 -27.21
CA VAL A 151 -11.72 -8.64 -27.35
C VAL A 151 -10.53 -9.38 -27.94
N GLU A 152 -9.90 -8.76 -28.94
CA GLU A 152 -8.66 -9.22 -29.52
C GLU A 152 -7.56 -8.17 -29.39
N PHE A 153 -6.32 -8.66 -29.21
CA PHE A 153 -5.15 -7.82 -29.03
C PHE A 153 -4.25 -7.92 -30.25
N ARG A 154 -4.06 -6.80 -30.96
CA ARG A 154 -3.05 -6.70 -32.01
C ARG A 154 -1.75 -6.19 -31.42
N VAL A 155 -0.65 -6.80 -31.83
CA VAL A 155 0.70 -6.41 -31.41
C VAL A 155 1.51 -5.94 -32.60
N LYS A 156 2.42 -4.98 -32.38
CA LYS A 156 3.30 -4.49 -33.45
C LYS A 156 4.25 -5.59 -33.91
N GLY A 157 4.38 -5.77 -35.22
CA GLY A 157 5.29 -6.78 -35.79
C GLY A 157 4.86 -8.22 -35.48
N PHE A 158 3.55 -8.48 -35.49
CA PHE A 158 2.97 -9.81 -35.32
C PHE A 158 3.62 -10.84 -36.26
N LYS A 159 3.98 -12.00 -35.71
CA LYS A 159 4.48 -13.14 -36.47
C LYS A 159 3.53 -14.31 -36.31
N HIS A 160 2.99 -14.79 -37.43
CA HIS A 160 2.20 -16.00 -37.48
C HIS A 160 3.07 -17.17 -36.99
N ASN A 161 2.56 -17.99 -36.07
CA ASN A 161 3.24 -19.13 -35.42
C ASN A 161 4.41 -18.81 -34.47
N ASN A 162 4.49 -17.60 -33.91
CA ASN A 162 5.47 -17.29 -32.86
C ASN A 162 4.83 -16.63 -31.63
N PRO A 163 4.14 -17.42 -30.77
CA PRO A 163 3.40 -16.89 -29.61
C PRO A 163 4.33 -16.21 -28.59
N GLU A 164 5.54 -16.72 -28.38
CA GLU A 164 6.52 -16.10 -27.48
C GLU A 164 6.97 -14.72 -27.96
N HIS A 165 7.23 -14.58 -29.26
CA HIS A 165 7.55 -13.28 -29.88
C HIS A 165 6.39 -12.31 -29.68
N ASN A 166 5.16 -12.73 -30.01
CA ASN A 166 3.95 -11.91 -29.92
C ASN A 166 3.63 -11.50 -28.47
N ALA A 167 3.87 -12.39 -27.50
CA ALA A 167 3.73 -12.10 -26.07
C ALA A 167 4.67 -10.98 -25.60
N ARG A 168 5.82 -10.79 -26.27
CA ARG A 168 6.82 -9.75 -25.93
C ARG A 168 6.68 -8.45 -26.73
N GLN A 169 5.84 -8.43 -27.76
CA GLN A 169 5.62 -7.22 -28.57
C GLN A 169 4.70 -6.21 -27.87
N PRO A 170 4.90 -4.90 -28.08
CA PRO A 170 3.97 -3.89 -27.57
C PRO A 170 2.61 -4.03 -28.27
N LEU A 171 1.54 -3.73 -27.52
CA LEU A 171 0.20 -3.65 -28.10
C LEU A 171 0.16 -2.52 -29.12
N ASP A 172 -0.48 -2.79 -30.26
CA ASP A 172 -0.71 -1.83 -31.34
C ASP A 172 -2.15 -1.31 -31.28
N THR A 173 -3.11 -2.22 -31.12
CA THR A 173 -4.54 -1.90 -31.10
C THR A 173 -5.29 -2.97 -30.31
N VAL A 174 -6.30 -2.54 -29.58
CA VAL A 174 -7.30 -3.40 -28.94
C VAL A 174 -8.56 -3.40 -29.80
N GLN A 175 -9.05 -4.57 -30.19
CA GLN A 175 -10.23 -4.73 -31.03
C GLN A 175 -11.38 -5.26 -30.18
N PHE A 176 -12.48 -4.52 -30.09
CA PHE A 176 -13.72 -4.97 -29.48
C PHE A 176 -14.68 -5.42 -30.57
N GLU A 177 -15.13 -6.67 -30.49
CA GLU A 177 -15.97 -7.32 -31.47
C GLU A 177 -17.36 -7.56 -30.88
N PHE A 178 -18.39 -7.19 -31.63
CA PHE A 178 -19.78 -7.23 -31.15
C PHE A 178 -20.60 -8.22 -31.98
N ARG A 179 -21.75 -8.66 -31.45
CA ARG A 179 -22.64 -9.55 -32.20
C ARG A 179 -23.43 -8.78 -33.24
N THR A 180 -23.80 -7.54 -32.91
CA THR A 180 -24.61 -6.70 -33.79
C THR A 180 -24.00 -5.32 -34.01
N THR A 181 -24.34 -4.72 -35.16
CA THR A 181 -23.96 -3.34 -35.49
C THR A 181 -24.49 -2.34 -34.46
N SER A 182 -25.68 -2.59 -33.92
CA SER A 182 -26.31 -1.74 -32.89
C SER A 182 -25.51 -1.74 -31.58
N GLU A 183 -25.04 -2.91 -31.14
CA GLU A 183 -24.18 -3.02 -29.94
C GLU A 183 -22.86 -2.27 -30.14
N ARG A 184 -22.21 -2.47 -31.31
CA ARG A 184 -20.99 -1.76 -31.70
C ARG A 184 -21.18 -0.25 -31.67
N ASP A 185 -22.24 0.25 -32.31
CA ASP A 185 -22.48 1.68 -32.41
C ASP A 185 -22.82 2.29 -31.04
N THR A 186 -23.60 1.59 -30.21
CA THR A 186 -23.88 2.00 -28.83
C THR A 186 -22.59 2.10 -28.01
N PHE A 187 -21.70 1.12 -28.12
CA PHE A 187 -20.41 1.15 -27.45
C PHE A 187 -19.52 2.28 -27.99
N TYR A 188 -19.39 2.39 -29.31
CA TYR A 188 -18.59 3.41 -29.97
C TYR A 188 -19.01 4.83 -29.55
N GLU A 189 -20.30 5.16 -29.60
CA GLU A 189 -20.75 6.51 -29.21
C GLU A 189 -20.49 6.82 -27.74
N ARG A 190 -20.54 5.81 -26.85
CA ARG A 190 -20.19 5.98 -25.43
C ARG A 190 -18.72 6.32 -25.23
N ILE A 191 -17.81 5.69 -26.00
CA ILE A 191 -16.37 5.84 -25.78
C ILE A 191 -15.71 6.89 -26.67
N ARG A 192 -16.32 7.22 -27.81
CA ARG A 192 -15.81 8.24 -28.74
C ARG A 192 -15.77 9.62 -28.10
N SER A 193 -16.71 9.94 -27.21
CA SER A 193 -16.70 11.21 -26.47
C SER A 193 -15.50 11.33 -25.52
N ILE A 194 -14.93 10.20 -25.09
CA ILE A 194 -13.81 10.12 -24.15
C ILE A 194 -12.48 10.31 -24.89
N SER A 195 -12.27 9.54 -25.96
CA SER A 195 -11.08 9.69 -26.80
C SER A 195 -11.39 9.60 -28.30
N PRO A 196 -11.81 10.73 -28.92
CA PRO A 196 -12.24 10.75 -30.31
C PRO A 196 -11.15 10.34 -31.31
N SER A 197 -9.88 10.60 -30.99
CA SER A 197 -8.72 10.32 -31.85
C SER A 197 -8.13 8.91 -31.67
N ASP A 198 -8.51 8.21 -30.60
CA ASP A 198 -7.95 6.90 -30.26
C ASP A 198 -8.95 5.76 -30.43
N VAL A 199 -10.17 6.08 -30.85
CA VAL A 199 -11.25 5.12 -31.10
C VAL A 199 -11.75 5.27 -32.53
N SER A 200 -11.86 4.16 -33.26
CA SER A 200 -12.45 4.14 -34.60
C SER A 200 -13.32 2.89 -34.82
N LYS A 201 -14.29 3.00 -35.74
CA LYS A 201 -15.08 1.84 -36.19
C LYS A 201 -14.34 1.16 -37.33
N ASP A 202 -14.26 -0.17 -37.31
CA ASP A 202 -13.86 -0.89 -38.52
C ASP A 202 -15.05 -0.87 -39.50
N VAL A 203 -15.05 0.12 -40.39
CA VAL A 203 -16.02 0.25 -41.46
C VAL A 203 -15.73 -0.66 -42.65
N THR A 204 -14.55 -1.29 -42.68
CA THR A 204 -14.11 -2.13 -43.79
C THR A 204 -14.55 -3.59 -43.66
N ALA A 205 -15.12 -3.98 -42.51
CA ALA A 205 -15.59 -5.33 -42.23
C ALA A 205 -14.53 -6.39 -42.53
N THR A 206 -13.29 -6.13 -42.11
CA THR A 206 -12.14 -6.98 -42.44
C THR A 206 -12.24 -8.40 -41.88
N LYS A 207 -13.04 -8.58 -40.82
CA LYS A 207 -13.26 -9.86 -40.17
C LYS A 207 -14.69 -10.36 -40.40
N LYS A 208 -14.81 -11.66 -40.66
CA LYS A 208 -16.09 -12.35 -40.88
C LYS A 208 -16.26 -13.49 -39.88
N ASP A 209 -17.50 -13.76 -39.50
CA ASP A 209 -17.86 -14.91 -38.66
C ASP A 209 -17.78 -16.23 -39.47
N SER A 210 -18.05 -17.35 -38.81
CA SER A 210 -18.08 -18.68 -39.44
C SER A 210 -19.12 -18.83 -40.56
N TYR A 211 -20.09 -17.91 -40.63
CA TYR A 211 -21.15 -17.88 -41.64
C TYR A 211 -20.87 -16.85 -42.74
N GLY A 212 -19.72 -16.16 -42.71
CA GLY A 212 -19.32 -15.16 -43.69
C GLY A 212 -19.90 -13.77 -43.47
N ASN A 213 -20.60 -13.52 -42.37
CA ASN A 213 -21.14 -12.21 -42.01
C ASN A 213 -20.03 -11.32 -41.45
N ALA A 214 -20.06 -10.03 -41.77
CA ALA A 214 -19.14 -9.05 -41.21
C ALA A 214 -19.28 -8.97 -39.69
N ILE A 215 -18.15 -9.05 -38.97
CA ILE A 215 -18.12 -8.85 -37.52
C ILE A 215 -18.03 -7.33 -37.25
N PRO A 216 -18.99 -6.74 -36.52
CA PRO A 216 -18.93 -5.34 -36.11
C PRO A 216 -17.78 -5.10 -35.11
N ILE A 217 -16.80 -4.27 -35.47
CA ILE A 217 -15.59 -4.03 -34.65
C ILE A 217 -15.40 -2.55 -34.30
N VAL A 218 -14.92 -2.30 -33.08
CA VAL A 218 -14.35 -1.01 -32.63
C VAL A 218 -12.87 -1.20 -32.31
N LEU A 219 -12.03 -0.34 -32.87
CA LEU A 219 -10.59 -0.29 -32.66
C LEU A 219 -10.27 0.79 -31.63
N VAL A 220 -9.48 0.43 -30.62
CA VAL A 220 -9.09 1.33 -29.52
C VAL A 220 -7.58 1.27 -29.35
N LYS A 221 -6.91 2.43 -29.23
CA LYS A 221 -5.49 2.44 -28.90
C LYS A 221 -5.26 2.03 -27.43
N PRO A 222 -4.20 1.25 -27.13
CA PRO A 222 -3.92 0.77 -25.77
C PRO A 222 -3.92 1.87 -24.71
N GLU A 223 -3.34 3.04 -25.01
CA GLU A 223 -3.25 4.19 -24.10
C GLU A 223 -4.61 4.77 -23.67
N ALA A 224 -5.67 4.57 -24.46
CA ALA A 224 -7.01 5.08 -24.15
C ALA A 224 -7.80 4.16 -23.21
N ILE A 225 -7.40 2.89 -23.06
CA ILE A 225 -8.16 1.88 -22.30
C ILE A 225 -8.39 2.29 -20.85
N LYS A 226 -7.37 2.87 -20.19
CA LYS A 226 -7.49 3.28 -18.79
C LYS A 226 -8.50 4.42 -18.61
N SER A 227 -8.54 5.38 -19.54
CA SER A 227 -9.52 6.48 -19.50
C SER A 227 -10.93 5.98 -19.80
N ILE A 228 -11.06 5.06 -20.77
CA ILE A 228 -12.33 4.43 -21.12
C ILE A 228 -12.91 3.65 -19.94
N ASP A 229 -12.08 2.85 -19.27
CA ASP A 229 -12.44 2.10 -18.05
C ASP A 229 -13.01 3.01 -16.96
N VAL A 230 -12.32 4.11 -16.66
CA VAL A 230 -12.74 5.07 -15.61
C VAL A 230 -14.09 5.73 -15.92
N VAL A 231 -14.36 6.05 -17.19
CA VAL A 231 -15.62 6.72 -17.57
C VAL A 231 -16.77 5.72 -17.71
N LEU A 232 -16.51 4.53 -18.26
CA LEU A 232 -17.53 3.49 -18.35
C LEU A 232 -17.91 2.97 -16.96
N PHE A 233 -16.97 3.01 -16.01
CA PHE A 233 -17.15 2.49 -14.65
C PHE A 233 -16.70 3.50 -13.58
N PRO A 234 -17.43 4.63 -13.42
CA PRO A 234 -17.08 5.68 -12.46
C PRO A 234 -16.86 5.11 -11.05
N ARG A 235 -15.90 5.69 -10.32
CA ARG A 235 -15.59 5.24 -8.96
C ARG A 235 -16.69 5.51 -7.94
N ASP A 236 -17.55 6.49 -8.23
CA ASP A 236 -18.62 6.93 -7.32
C ASP A 236 -19.92 6.11 -7.44
N THR A 237 -20.01 5.23 -8.43
CA THR A 237 -21.18 4.37 -8.59
C THR A 237 -21.14 3.24 -7.57
N LYS A 238 -22.05 3.29 -6.58
CA LYS A 238 -22.24 2.24 -5.57
C LYS A 238 -23.48 1.42 -5.86
N LEU A 239 -23.39 0.13 -5.61
CA LEU A 239 -24.54 -0.76 -5.50
C LEU A 239 -25.29 -0.43 -4.21
N SER A 240 -26.61 -0.49 -4.22
CA SER A 240 -27.33 -0.59 -2.95
C SER A 240 -26.96 -1.90 -2.24
N GLN A 241 -27.02 -1.92 -0.92
CA GLN A 241 -26.85 -3.14 -0.14
C GLN A 241 -27.77 -4.25 -0.63
N THR A 242 -29.03 -3.93 -0.92
CA THR A 242 -30.02 -4.88 -1.43
C THR A 242 -29.60 -5.45 -2.78
N GLU A 243 -29.20 -4.61 -3.74
CA GLU A 243 -28.72 -5.09 -5.06
C GLU A 243 -27.51 -6.00 -4.93
N PHE A 244 -26.55 -5.66 -4.06
CA PHE A 244 -25.39 -6.52 -3.83
C PHE A 244 -25.81 -7.88 -3.27
N ILE A 245 -26.67 -7.91 -2.25
CA ILE A 245 -27.15 -9.15 -1.62
C ILE A 245 -27.93 -10.00 -2.64
N GLU A 246 -28.92 -9.42 -3.32
CA GLU A 246 -29.77 -10.14 -4.27
C GLU A 246 -28.98 -10.72 -5.42
N THR A 247 -28.07 -9.94 -6.00
CA THR A 247 -27.27 -10.40 -7.14
C THR A 247 -26.22 -11.44 -6.73
N THR A 248 -25.61 -11.30 -5.55
CA THR A 248 -24.68 -12.31 -5.01
C THR A 248 -25.41 -13.63 -4.72
N ARG A 249 -26.57 -13.58 -4.05
CA ARG A 249 -27.41 -14.77 -3.81
C ARG A 249 -27.89 -15.42 -5.10
N SER A 250 -28.22 -14.62 -6.12
CA SER A 250 -28.60 -15.12 -7.45
C SER A 250 -27.45 -15.91 -8.10
N LEU A 251 -26.21 -15.41 -8.02
CA LEU A 251 -25.02 -16.12 -8.53
C LEU A 251 -24.73 -17.40 -7.75
N ILE A 252 -24.89 -17.38 -6.42
CA ILE A 252 -24.78 -18.57 -5.57
C ILE A 252 -25.80 -19.62 -5.99
N ASN A 253 -27.07 -19.25 -6.15
CA ASN A 253 -28.16 -20.16 -6.53
C ASN A 253 -27.99 -20.73 -7.95
N ALA A 254 -27.33 -19.98 -8.85
CA ALA A 254 -26.96 -20.45 -10.17
C ALA A 254 -25.76 -21.43 -10.17
N GLY A 255 -25.18 -21.72 -9.00
CA GLY A 255 -24.05 -22.64 -8.85
C GLY A 255 -22.73 -22.06 -9.37
N ILE A 256 -22.62 -20.73 -9.50
CA ILE A 256 -21.41 -20.06 -10.00
C ILE A 256 -20.21 -20.32 -9.08
N PHE A 257 -20.45 -20.41 -7.77
CA PHE A 257 -19.43 -20.68 -6.76
C PHE A 257 -19.46 -22.12 -6.24
N ALA A 258 -20.30 -23.00 -6.81
CA ALA A 258 -20.44 -24.37 -6.36
C ALA A 258 -19.25 -25.26 -6.73
N GLY A 259 -19.17 -26.43 -6.09
CA GLY A 259 -18.17 -27.46 -6.35
C GLY A 259 -16.96 -27.34 -5.45
N ARG A 260 -15.75 -27.28 -6.02
CA ARG A 260 -14.55 -27.18 -5.20
C ARG A 260 -14.46 -25.84 -4.45
N SER A 261 -15.17 -24.79 -4.85
CA SER A 261 -15.22 -23.47 -4.19
C SER A 261 -16.30 -23.34 -3.11
N SER A 262 -16.72 -24.43 -2.47
CA SER A 262 -17.78 -24.41 -1.46
C SER A 262 -17.51 -23.48 -0.27
N ARG A 263 -16.25 -23.28 0.13
CA ARG A 263 -15.89 -22.32 1.20
C ARG A 263 -16.06 -20.87 0.76
N LEU A 264 -15.72 -20.56 -0.50
CA LEU A 264 -15.99 -19.25 -1.08
C LEU A 264 -17.50 -18.99 -1.13
N GLU A 265 -18.28 -19.99 -1.55
CA GLU A 265 -19.74 -19.91 -1.55
C GLU A 265 -20.30 -19.66 -0.13
N GLU A 266 -19.85 -20.43 0.87
CA GLU A 266 -20.21 -20.25 2.29
C GLU A 266 -19.84 -18.85 2.79
N SER A 267 -18.63 -18.37 2.48
CA SER A 267 -18.16 -17.04 2.88
C SER A 267 -19.03 -15.92 2.30
N LEU A 268 -19.40 -16.04 1.03
CA LEU A 268 -20.28 -15.07 0.37
C LEU A 268 -21.70 -15.09 0.97
N LYS A 269 -22.22 -16.26 1.36
CA LYS A 269 -23.49 -16.35 2.11
C LYS A 269 -23.38 -15.64 3.45
N THR A 270 -22.34 -15.94 4.24
CA THR A 270 -22.10 -15.30 5.54
C THR A 270 -21.99 -13.78 5.44
N ILE A 271 -21.30 -13.26 4.42
CA ILE A 271 -21.20 -11.82 4.16
C ILE A 271 -22.57 -11.22 3.82
N CYS A 272 -23.37 -11.87 2.97
CA CYS A 272 -24.72 -11.40 2.64
C CYS A 272 -25.63 -11.36 3.88
N ASP A 273 -25.58 -12.39 4.71
CA ASP A 273 -26.40 -12.50 5.92
C ASP A 273 -25.98 -11.45 6.97
N ALA A 274 -24.69 -11.20 7.13
CA ALA A 274 -24.18 -10.16 8.01
C ALA A 274 -24.51 -8.74 7.51
N LEU A 275 -24.49 -8.49 6.21
CA LEU A 275 -24.97 -7.24 5.64
C LEU A 275 -26.46 -7.04 5.94
N GLU A 276 -27.28 -8.06 5.74
CA GLU A 276 -28.73 -8.01 5.96
C GLU A 276 -29.09 -7.81 7.44
N THR A 277 -28.36 -8.46 8.36
CA THR A 277 -28.67 -8.46 9.79
C THR A 277 -27.90 -7.42 10.61
N GLY A 278 -26.80 -6.87 10.07
CA GLY A 278 -25.88 -5.99 10.80
C GLY A 278 -25.02 -6.72 11.84
N ASN A 279 -25.00 -8.05 11.85
CA ASN A 279 -24.22 -8.85 12.79
C ASN A 279 -22.72 -8.89 12.43
N LEU A 280 -21.88 -9.09 13.44
CA LEU A 280 -20.47 -9.44 13.21
C LEU A 280 -20.36 -10.88 12.72
N ILE A 281 -19.31 -11.14 11.95
CA ILE A 281 -18.99 -12.45 11.36
C ILE A 281 -17.91 -13.11 12.20
N ASP A 282 -18.02 -14.41 12.48
CA ASP A 282 -16.87 -15.17 12.97
C ASP A 282 -15.85 -15.32 11.82
N GLY A 283 -14.69 -14.67 11.95
CA GLY A 283 -13.68 -14.63 10.91
C GLY A 283 -13.19 -16.01 10.47
N SER A 284 -13.34 -17.04 11.29
CA SER A 284 -12.97 -18.42 10.94
C SER A 284 -13.86 -19.02 9.85
N GLN A 285 -15.03 -18.40 9.60
CA GLN A 285 -15.98 -18.79 8.56
C GLN A 285 -15.63 -18.20 7.19
N ILE A 286 -14.70 -17.25 7.11
CA ILE A 286 -14.36 -16.56 5.86
C ILE A 286 -13.11 -17.18 5.23
N SER A 287 -13.27 -17.71 4.03
CA SER A 287 -12.20 -18.33 3.25
C SER A 287 -12.56 -18.44 1.77
N ALA A 288 -11.62 -18.13 0.89
CA ALA A 288 -11.74 -18.44 -0.54
C ALA A 288 -11.24 -19.86 -0.90
N GLN A 289 -11.01 -20.73 0.10
CA GLN A 289 -10.39 -22.04 -0.10
C GLN A 289 -11.24 -22.93 -1.03
N VAL A 290 -10.55 -23.73 -1.84
CA VAL A 290 -11.16 -24.82 -2.62
C VAL A 290 -10.85 -26.20 -2.04
N SER A 291 -11.79 -27.14 -2.10
CA SER A 291 -11.63 -28.51 -1.61
C SER A 291 -10.57 -29.28 -2.43
N GLY A 292 -9.60 -29.88 -1.73
CA GLY A 292 -8.46 -30.59 -2.33
C GLY A 292 -7.05 -30.08 -1.96
N GLY A 293 -6.92 -29.23 -0.93
CA GLY A 293 -5.61 -28.85 -0.39
C GLY A 293 -4.89 -27.82 -1.26
N TRP A 294 -5.35 -26.57 -1.19
CA TRP A 294 -4.84 -25.45 -1.98
C TRP A 294 -3.80 -24.59 -1.28
N MET A 295 -3.59 -24.85 0.00
CA MET A 295 -2.46 -24.35 0.74
C MET A 295 -1.91 -25.51 1.55
N ALA A 296 -0.59 -25.70 1.53
CA ALA A 296 0.04 -26.55 2.53
C ALA A 296 -0.44 -26.09 3.91
N SER A 297 -0.63 -27.01 4.84
CA SER A 297 -1.18 -26.76 6.19
C SER A 297 -0.49 -25.62 6.97
N GLY A 298 0.67 -25.12 6.52
CA GLY A 298 1.39 -23.97 7.08
C GLY A 298 1.18 -22.59 6.40
N GLN A 299 0.30 -22.45 5.39
CA GLN A 299 -0.04 -21.15 4.76
C GLN A 299 -1.48 -20.68 5.06
N GLN A 300 -2.18 -21.37 5.96
CA GLN A 300 -3.55 -21.05 6.35
C GLN A 300 -3.62 -19.72 7.11
N LYS A 301 -3.97 -18.63 6.42
CA LYS A 301 -4.49 -17.44 7.07
C LYS A 301 -5.98 -17.66 7.33
N THR A 302 -6.38 -17.80 8.58
CA THR A 302 -7.78 -17.71 9.01
C THR A 302 -7.92 -16.47 9.85
N LEU A 303 -8.87 -15.59 9.51
CA LEU A 303 -9.26 -14.54 10.45
C LEU A 303 -9.84 -15.21 11.70
N SER A 304 -9.54 -14.65 12.88
CA SER A 304 -10.06 -15.16 14.14
C SER A 304 -10.83 -14.06 14.87
N GLY A 305 -11.85 -14.45 15.62
CA GLY A 305 -12.71 -13.53 16.34
C GLY A 305 -13.84 -12.94 15.49
N MET A 306 -14.65 -12.10 16.14
CA MET A 306 -15.78 -11.44 15.50
C MET A 306 -15.28 -10.22 14.71
N ILE A 307 -15.50 -10.23 13.40
CA ILE A 307 -15.05 -9.22 12.45
C ILE A 307 -16.24 -8.53 11.77
N SER A 308 -16.01 -7.32 11.28
CA SER A 308 -16.98 -6.59 10.46
C SER A 308 -17.11 -7.18 9.05
N VAL A 309 -18.18 -6.81 8.35
CA VAL A 309 -18.36 -7.14 6.93
C VAL A 309 -17.22 -6.59 6.07
N ASP A 310 -16.72 -5.39 6.36
CA ASP A 310 -15.63 -4.78 5.61
C ASP A 310 -14.34 -5.58 5.73
N GLU A 311 -14.00 -6.00 6.95
CA GLU A 311 -12.83 -6.85 7.22
C GLU A 311 -12.99 -8.21 6.54
N ALA A 312 -14.18 -8.82 6.64
CA ALA A 312 -14.48 -10.10 6.01
C ALA A 312 -14.34 -10.05 4.49
N TRP A 313 -14.91 -9.05 3.83
CA TRP A 313 -14.79 -8.89 2.39
C TRP A 313 -13.38 -8.51 1.95
N THR A 314 -12.72 -7.59 2.64
CA THR A 314 -11.34 -7.18 2.28
C THR A 314 -10.42 -8.38 2.30
N PHE A 315 -10.56 -9.21 3.33
CA PHE A 315 -9.83 -10.46 3.44
C PHE A 315 -10.22 -11.48 2.36
N LEU A 316 -11.51 -11.68 2.10
CA LEU A 316 -11.97 -12.59 1.06
C LEU A 316 -11.50 -12.14 -0.33
N PHE A 317 -11.54 -10.84 -0.61
CA PHE A 317 -11.07 -10.23 -1.85
C PHE A 317 -9.56 -10.38 -2.02
N GLN A 318 -8.79 -10.19 -0.96
CA GLN A 318 -7.36 -10.50 -0.95
C GLN A 318 -7.12 -11.98 -1.28
N GLN A 319 -7.82 -12.89 -0.59
CA GLN A 319 -7.70 -14.33 -0.84
C GLN A 319 -8.06 -14.71 -2.28
N MET A 320 -9.11 -14.12 -2.86
CA MET A 320 -9.49 -14.32 -4.27
C MET A 320 -8.44 -13.77 -5.25
N GLY A 321 -7.79 -12.65 -4.92
CA GLY A 321 -6.71 -12.05 -5.71
C GLY A 321 -5.39 -12.83 -5.63
N GLU A 322 -5.07 -13.37 -4.45
CA GLU A 322 -3.90 -14.22 -4.19
C GLU A 322 -4.01 -15.62 -4.81
N LEU A 323 -5.20 -16.00 -5.32
CA LEU A 323 -5.30 -17.12 -6.25
C LEU A 323 -4.54 -16.73 -7.53
N ASP A 324 -3.35 -17.30 -7.73
CA ASP A 324 -2.67 -17.30 -9.02
C ASP A 324 -3.65 -17.73 -10.13
N ASN A 325 -3.33 -17.44 -11.41
CA ASN A 325 -4.13 -17.79 -12.60
C ASN A 325 -4.26 -19.31 -12.78
N SER A 326 -4.99 -19.90 -11.87
CA SER A 326 -5.20 -21.30 -11.66
C SER A 326 -6.48 -21.71 -12.37
N GLN A 327 -6.58 -22.98 -12.76
CA GLN A 327 -7.74 -23.52 -13.50
C GLN A 327 -9.10 -23.25 -12.81
N TYR A 328 -9.11 -22.90 -11.52
CA TYR A 328 -10.31 -22.65 -10.72
C TYR A 328 -10.79 -21.20 -10.84
N LYS A 329 -9.85 -20.25 -10.83
CA LYS A 329 -10.14 -18.83 -11.13
C LYS A 329 -10.67 -18.71 -12.56
N GLU A 330 -10.07 -19.47 -13.48
CA GLU A 330 -10.54 -19.64 -14.87
C GLU A 330 -11.94 -20.27 -14.90
N ALA A 331 -12.19 -21.40 -14.23
CA ALA A 331 -13.51 -22.03 -14.21
C ALA A 331 -14.63 -21.17 -13.57
N ILE A 332 -14.33 -20.33 -12.58
CA ILE A 332 -15.29 -19.36 -12.05
C ILE A 332 -15.57 -18.27 -13.07
N ARG A 333 -14.53 -17.75 -13.74
CA ARG A 333 -14.65 -16.75 -14.80
C ARG A 333 -15.51 -17.25 -15.96
N ASP A 334 -15.28 -18.48 -16.43
CA ASP A 334 -16.05 -19.10 -17.51
C ASP A 334 -17.53 -19.26 -17.12
N ARG A 335 -17.80 -19.64 -15.87
CA ARG A 335 -19.17 -19.73 -15.34
C ARG A 335 -19.84 -18.35 -15.27
N LEU A 336 -19.13 -17.33 -14.76
CA LEU A 336 -19.61 -15.95 -14.72
C LEU A 336 -19.90 -15.42 -16.13
N GLU A 337 -18.99 -15.63 -17.08
CA GLU A 337 -19.15 -15.21 -18.47
C GLU A 337 -20.37 -15.86 -19.11
N LYS A 338 -20.50 -17.19 -18.99
CA LYS A 338 -21.66 -17.93 -19.50
C LYS A 338 -22.95 -17.42 -18.87
N HIS A 339 -22.98 -17.20 -17.55
CA HIS A 339 -24.17 -16.75 -16.84
C HIS A 339 -24.57 -15.32 -17.24
N PHE A 340 -23.63 -14.38 -17.26
CA PHE A 340 -23.88 -12.99 -17.67
C PHE A 340 -24.21 -12.85 -19.15
N SER A 341 -23.81 -13.81 -20.00
CA SER A 341 -24.23 -13.82 -21.42
C SER A 341 -25.69 -14.22 -21.62
N THR A 342 -26.31 -14.87 -20.62
CA THR A 342 -27.70 -15.40 -20.70
C THR A 342 -28.68 -14.66 -19.79
N GLN A 343 -28.19 -14.02 -18.73
CA GLN A 343 -28.98 -13.29 -17.74
C GLN A 343 -28.58 -11.81 -17.70
N LYS A 344 -29.58 -10.91 -17.57
CA LYS A 344 -29.32 -9.48 -17.44
C LYS A 344 -28.96 -9.13 -15.99
N TYR A 345 -27.75 -8.62 -15.79
CA TYR A 345 -27.30 -8.02 -14.53
C TYR A 345 -26.92 -6.55 -14.74
N PRO A 346 -27.02 -5.71 -13.69
CA PRO A 346 -26.47 -4.35 -13.70
C PRO A 346 -25.00 -4.36 -14.10
N ILE A 347 -24.57 -3.27 -14.73
CA ILE A 347 -23.24 -3.19 -15.33
C ILE A 347 -22.15 -3.19 -14.26
N GLU A 348 -22.44 -2.58 -13.12
CA GLU A 348 -21.62 -2.49 -11.92
C GLU A 348 -21.41 -3.85 -11.27
N VAL A 349 -22.44 -4.70 -11.28
CA VAL A 349 -22.39 -6.07 -10.75
C VAL A 349 -21.48 -6.95 -11.61
N ARG A 350 -21.62 -6.84 -12.94
CA ARG A 350 -20.76 -7.57 -13.87
C ARG A 350 -19.30 -7.13 -13.71
N HIS A 351 -19.07 -5.81 -13.61
CA HIS A 351 -17.73 -5.26 -13.44
C HIS A 351 -17.08 -5.70 -12.10
N LEU A 352 -17.82 -5.65 -10.99
CA LEU A 352 -17.37 -6.13 -9.68
C LEU A 352 -16.84 -7.57 -9.77
N TRP A 353 -17.65 -8.49 -10.31
CA TRP A 353 -17.29 -9.91 -10.34
C TRP A 353 -16.17 -10.22 -11.35
N PHE A 354 -16.15 -9.56 -12.51
CA PHE A 354 -15.04 -9.73 -13.45
C PHE A 354 -13.73 -9.14 -12.92
N GLU A 355 -13.76 -8.00 -12.22
CA GLU A 355 -12.55 -7.41 -11.64
C GLU A 355 -11.98 -8.29 -10.52
N THR A 356 -12.86 -8.88 -9.70
CA THR A 356 -12.53 -9.80 -8.60
C THR A 356 -11.82 -11.05 -9.11
N PHE A 357 -12.27 -11.62 -10.24
CA PHE A 357 -11.72 -12.86 -10.83
C PHE A 357 -10.86 -12.64 -12.08
N SER A 358 -10.32 -11.43 -12.25
CA SER A 358 -9.49 -11.08 -13.42
C SER A 358 -8.23 -11.93 -13.52
N ASP A 359 -7.65 -12.00 -14.72
CA ASP A 359 -6.54 -12.87 -15.09
C ASP A 359 -5.17 -12.27 -14.70
N GLN A 360 -5.03 -11.91 -13.43
CA GLN A 360 -3.84 -11.30 -12.85
C GLN A 360 -3.37 -12.08 -11.62
N GLU A 361 -2.05 -12.20 -11.48
CA GLU A 361 -1.38 -12.69 -10.27
C GLU A 361 -1.39 -11.61 -9.17
N GLY A 362 -1.82 -12.01 -7.97
CA GLY A 362 -1.74 -11.20 -6.76
C GLY A 362 -2.93 -10.28 -6.49
N TYR A 363 -2.97 -9.81 -5.23
CA TYR A 363 -4.03 -8.96 -4.70
C TYR A 363 -4.00 -7.52 -5.28
N LYS A 364 -5.15 -7.06 -5.79
CA LYS A 364 -5.39 -5.70 -6.26
C LYS A 364 -5.70 -4.73 -5.13
N LYS A 365 -4.68 -4.35 -4.36
CA LYS A 365 -4.83 -3.42 -3.22
C LYS A 365 -5.51 -2.08 -3.58
N ASP A 366 -5.30 -1.60 -4.80
CA ASP A 366 -5.81 -0.30 -5.27
C ASP A 366 -7.17 -0.40 -6.00
N SER A 367 -7.79 -1.59 -6.04
CA SER A 367 -9.13 -1.77 -6.63
C SER A 367 -10.19 -1.05 -5.80
N LYS A 368 -11.17 -0.41 -6.45
CA LYS A 368 -12.33 0.16 -5.73
C LYS A 368 -13.20 -0.94 -5.09
N TYR A 369 -13.04 -2.19 -5.50
CA TYR A 369 -13.78 -3.33 -4.96
C TYR A 369 -13.04 -4.04 -3.83
N SER A 370 -11.84 -3.59 -3.45
CA SER A 370 -11.07 -4.20 -2.37
C SER A 370 -11.72 -4.04 -1.00
N ASN A 371 -12.59 -3.04 -0.85
CA ASN A 371 -13.31 -2.75 0.38
C ASN A 371 -14.78 -2.46 0.06
N VAL A 372 -15.70 -3.07 0.81
CA VAL A 372 -17.15 -2.96 0.59
C VAL A 372 -17.61 -1.50 0.66
N GLU A 373 -16.92 -0.65 1.42
CA GLU A 373 -17.39 0.73 1.68
C GLU A 373 -17.31 1.61 0.45
N ASN A 374 -16.42 1.22 -0.48
CA ASN A 374 -16.18 1.92 -1.72
C ASN A 374 -17.24 1.62 -2.78
N PHE A 375 -17.96 0.49 -2.68
CA PHE A 375 -18.89 0.06 -3.73
C PHE A 375 -20.29 -0.36 -3.26
N VAL A 376 -20.58 -0.42 -1.96
CA VAL A 376 -21.92 -0.68 -1.42
C VAL A 376 -22.40 0.50 -0.57
N SER A 377 -23.64 0.94 -0.78
CA SER A 377 -24.31 2.02 -0.04
C SER A 377 -25.40 1.51 0.91
N GLY A 378 -25.71 2.29 1.96
CA GLY A 378 -26.90 2.10 2.80
C GLY A 378 -26.80 1.03 3.90
N ARG A 379 -25.68 0.99 4.63
CA ARG A 379 -25.38 -0.05 5.63
C ARG A 379 -26.12 0.14 6.96
N PRO A 380 -26.41 -0.94 7.72
CA PRO A 380 -26.92 -0.82 9.08
C PRO A 380 -25.85 -0.23 9.99
N GLU A 381 -26.22 0.75 10.83
CA GLU A 381 -25.41 1.14 11.98
C GLU A 381 -25.41 -0.04 12.98
N HIS A 382 -24.23 -0.55 13.35
CA HIS A 382 -24.12 -1.70 14.25
C HIS A 382 -24.81 -1.43 15.60
N GLN A 383 -25.95 -2.08 15.84
CA GLN A 383 -26.57 -2.13 17.16
C GLN A 383 -25.80 -3.10 18.05
N VAL A 384 -24.99 -2.56 18.96
CA VAL A 384 -24.42 -3.35 20.06
C VAL A 384 -25.54 -3.63 21.07
N SER A 385 -26.30 -4.70 20.88
CA SER A 385 -27.24 -5.20 21.88
C SER A 385 -26.48 -6.08 22.87
N VAL A 386 -26.08 -5.52 24.02
CA VAL A 386 -25.59 -6.30 25.15
C VAL A 386 -26.79 -6.91 25.85
N GLY A 387 -27.03 -8.19 25.60
CA GLY A 387 -28.00 -8.99 26.35
C GLY A 387 -27.58 -10.44 26.37
N GLN A 388 -26.80 -10.84 27.37
CA GLN A 388 -26.69 -12.25 27.75
C GLN A 388 -27.38 -12.46 29.11
N PRO A 389 -28.44 -13.27 29.15
CA PRO A 389 -28.81 -14.01 30.34
C PRO A 389 -28.15 -15.40 30.27
N ARG A 390 -27.45 -15.81 31.34
CA ARG A 390 -27.48 -17.19 31.83
C ARG A 390 -26.89 -17.29 33.24
N THR A 391 -27.82 -17.50 34.16
CA THR A 391 -27.73 -18.31 35.38
C THR A 391 -26.69 -19.45 35.29
N GLU A 392 -25.88 -19.62 36.33
CA GLU A 392 -26.08 -20.68 37.34
C GLU A 392 -25.05 -20.63 38.49
N THR A 393 -25.61 -20.47 39.70
CA THR A 393 -25.27 -21.11 40.97
C THR A 393 -23.84 -21.08 41.52
N HIS A 394 -23.69 -20.19 42.51
CA HIS A 394 -22.74 -20.31 43.62
C HIS A 394 -23.04 -21.55 44.49
N HIS A 395 -21.99 -22.32 44.82
CA HIS A 395 -21.90 -23.03 46.10
C HIS A 395 -20.57 -22.68 46.77
N SER A 396 -20.67 -21.89 47.85
CA SER A 396 -19.58 -21.60 48.78
C SER A 396 -19.65 -22.57 49.96
N ASN A 397 -18.51 -23.17 50.31
CA ASN A 397 -18.33 -23.84 51.60
C ASN A 397 -17.91 -22.85 52.68
N LEU A 398 -18.59 -22.98 53.82
CA LEU A 398 -18.39 -22.28 55.09
C LEU A 398 -16.96 -22.43 55.65
N ARG A 399 -16.46 -21.36 56.27
CA ARG A 399 -16.05 -21.43 57.68
C ARG A 399 -16.18 -20.06 58.37
N GLN A 400 -17.02 -20.08 59.40
CA GLN A 400 -17.33 -19.08 60.43
C GLN A 400 -16.09 -18.66 61.27
N PRO A 401 -16.12 -17.60 62.09
CA PRO A 401 -17.14 -17.42 63.16
C PRO A 401 -17.63 -15.99 63.51
N ARG A 402 -18.89 -16.02 64.03
CA ARG A 402 -19.49 -15.32 65.21
C ARG A 402 -19.18 -13.84 65.43
N THR A 403 -20.07 -12.95 65.89
CA THR A 403 -21.45 -12.87 66.43
C THR A 403 -21.60 -11.33 66.61
N GLU A 404 -22.72 -10.63 66.40
CA GLU A 404 -23.92 -10.53 67.23
C GLU A 404 -24.91 -9.61 66.49
N THR A 405 -26.18 -10.01 66.57
CA THR A 405 -27.46 -9.35 66.26
C THR A 405 -27.77 -8.12 67.13
N PRO A 406 -28.97 -7.47 67.04
CA PRO A 406 -29.80 -7.10 65.88
C PRO A 406 -30.45 -5.70 66.05
N HIS A 407 -31.35 -5.35 65.10
CA HIS A 407 -32.62 -4.59 65.24
C HIS A 407 -32.76 -3.58 64.10
N SER A 408 -33.93 -3.25 63.57
CA SER A 408 -35.26 -3.87 63.45
C SER A 408 -36.08 -2.82 62.68
N THR A 409 -36.89 -3.24 61.68
CA THR A 409 -38.23 -2.71 61.34
C THR A 409 -38.35 -1.21 60.95
N SER A 410 -39.26 -0.68 60.12
CA SER A 410 -40.53 -1.12 59.54
C SER A 410 -41.14 0.04 58.71
N LYS A 411 -41.83 -0.31 57.61
CA LYS A 411 -43.07 0.29 57.02
C LYS A 411 -43.06 1.72 56.40
N HIS A 412 -43.26 1.74 55.06
CA HIS A 412 -44.41 2.28 54.26
C HIS A 412 -45.33 3.38 54.83
N PRO A 413 -46.20 4.04 54.01
CA PRO A 413 -46.19 4.41 52.57
C PRO A 413 -46.74 5.86 52.30
N GLY A 414 -46.85 6.31 51.03
CA GLY A 414 -47.84 7.35 50.65
C GLY A 414 -47.50 8.36 49.54
N ALA A 415 -48.00 8.08 48.33
CA ALA A 415 -48.65 8.93 47.31
C ALA A 415 -48.15 10.35 46.86
N THR A 416 -48.26 10.53 45.53
CA THR A 416 -48.59 11.74 44.72
C THR A 416 -47.53 12.81 44.38
N VAL A 417 -46.88 12.58 43.22
CA VAL A 417 -46.91 13.37 41.95
C VAL A 417 -46.78 14.92 41.95
N HIS A 418 -45.77 15.35 41.17
CA HIS A 418 -45.49 16.63 40.49
C HIS A 418 -45.04 17.85 41.31
N HIS A 419 -43.72 18.11 41.30
CA HIS A 419 -43.13 19.34 40.73
C HIS A 419 -41.62 19.12 40.47
N HIS A 420 -41.15 19.51 39.28
CA HIS A 420 -39.72 19.73 39.03
C HIS A 420 -39.21 20.83 39.97
N PRO A 421 -38.01 20.67 40.54
CA PRO A 421 -36.92 21.46 40.00
C PRO A 421 -35.59 20.70 39.88
N THR A 422 -34.84 21.15 38.89
CA THR A 422 -33.44 20.87 38.57
C THR A 422 -32.54 20.77 39.80
N VAL A 423 -31.93 19.60 40.02
CA VAL A 423 -30.73 19.45 40.86
C VAL A 423 -29.73 18.57 40.11
N LYS A 424 -28.52 19.12 39.99
CA LYS A 424 -27.30 18.56 39.41
C LYS A 424 -27.06 17.13 39.91
N GLN A 425 -26.99 16.17 38.98
CA GLN A 425 -26.33 14.90 39.24
C GLN A 425 -24.84 14.99 38.84
N PRO A 426 -23.93 14.43 39.66
CA PRO A 426 -22.50 14.47 39.42
C PRO A 426 -22.14 13.54 38.25
N SER A 427 -21.37 14.07 37.30
CA SER A 427 -20.75 13.26 36.26
C SER A 427 -19.87 12.17 36.89
N PRO A 428 -19.85 10.94 36.35
CA PRO A 428 -18.83 9.95 36.70
C PRO A 428 -17.44 10.49 36.36
N PRO A 429 -16.38 10.12 37.11
CA PRO A 429 -15.04 10.61 36.84
C PRO A 429 -14.59 10.12 35.45
N VAL A 430 -14.48 11.06 34.52
CA VAL A 430 -13.68 10.89 33.31
C VAL A 430 -12.25 10.80 33.78
N HIS A 431 -11.70 9.59 33.86
CA HIS A 431 -10.26 9.41 33.98
C HIS A 431 -9.61 9.96 32.71
N GLN A 432 -9.22 11.23 32.74
CA GLN A 432 -8.26 11.79 31.80
C GLN A 432 -6.93 11.09 32.07
N SER A 433 -6.53 10.19 31.17
CA SER A 433 -5.17 9.63 31.16
C SER A 433 -4.18 10.79 30.99
N THR A 434 -3.21 10.88 31.91
CA THR A 434 -2.21 11.95 31.88
C THR A 434 -1.09 11.59 30.90
N SER A 435 -0.37 12.58 30.33
CA SER A 435 0.71 12.30 29.35
C SER A 435 1.85 11.43 29.92
N VAL A 436 1.96 11.36 31.25
CA VAL A 436 2.90 10.51 31.98
C VAL A 436 2.52 9.02 31.86
N ASP A 437 1.22 8.71 31.83
CA ASP A 437 0.71 7.35 31.68
C ASP A 437 0.94 6.84 30.25
N THR A 438 0.80 7.74 29.26
CA THR A 438 1.00 7.43 27.83
C THR A 438 2.47 7.17 27.49
N HIS A 439 3.39 7.98 28.04
CA HIS A 439 4.82 7.79 27.81
C HIS A 439 5.36 6.53 28.52
N LYS A 440 4.80 6.19 29.69
CA LYS A 440 5.11 4.92 30.37
C LYS A 440 4.66 3.72 29.53
N ALA A 441 3.45 3.76 28.97
CA ALA A 441 2.95 2.71 28.08
C ALA A 441 3.84 2.58 26.84
N PHE A 442 4.24 3.70 26.23
CA PHE A 442 5.19 3.70 25.11
C PHE A 442 6.50 2.98 25.48
N ILE A 443 7.16 3.37 26.58
CA ILE A 443 8.42 2.74 27.00
C ILE A 443 8.26 1.22 27.17
N GLN A 444 7.13 0.77 27.70
CA GLN A 444 6.85 -0.63 27.88
C GLN A 444 6.72 -1.36 26.53
N HIS A 445 5.92 -0.81 25.61
CA HIS A 445 5.75 -1.35 24.26
C HIS A 445 7.05 -1.33 23.45
N PHE A 446 7.76 -0.21 23.47
CA PHE A 446 9.06 -0.02 22.82
C PHE A 446 10.05 -1.11 23.22
N ILE A 447 10.21 -1.37 24.52
CA ILE A 447 11.13 -2.40 24.98
C ILE A 447 10.64 -3.81 24.61
N GLN A 448 9.35 -4.10 24.74
CA GLN A 448 8.82 -5.42 24.35
C GLN A 448 9.03 -5.71 22.86
N HIS A 449 8.89 -4.70 22.02
CA HIS A 449 9.05 -4.81 20.59
C HIS A 449 10.53 -4.94 20.18
N HIS A 450 11.42 -4.17 20.79
CA HIS A 450 12.83 -4.10 20.41
C HIS A 450 13.76 -5.02 21.20
N ALA A 451 13.26 -5.72 22.23
CA ALA A 451 14.04 -6.62 23.07
C ALA A 451 13.46 -8.04 23.06
N SER A 452 14.04 -8.91 22.22
CA SER A 452 13.66 -10.31 22.17
C SER A 452 13.90 -11.02 23.51
N GLY A 453 13.00 -11.94 23.87
CA GLY A 453 13.09 -12.70 25.12
C GLY A 453 12.65 -11.94 26.37
N VAL A 454 11.98 -10.79 26.21
CA VAL A 454 11.25 -10.08 27.28
C VAL A 454 9.83 -10.62 27.36
N GLU A 455 9.58 -11.52 28.31
CA GLU A 455 8.28 -12.21 28.45
C GLU A 455 7.27 -11.42 29.30
N ARG A 456 7.70 -10.37 29.99
CA ARG A 456 6.87 -9.54 30.88
C ARG A 456 6.98 -8.07 30.53
N LEU A 457 5.90 -7.33 30.77
CA LEU A 457 5.89 -5.87 30.65
C LEU A 457 7.02 -5.26 31.51
N PRO A 458 7.90 -4.43 30.92
CA PRO A 458 8.95 -3.75 31.66
C PRO A 458 8.38 -2.88 32.78
N LEU A 459 9.09 -2.85 33.91
CA LEU A 459 8.67 -2.06 35.06
C LEU A 459 9.36 -0.70 35.01
N VAL A 460 8.58 0.35 34.74
CA VAL A 460 9.06 1.74 34.72
C VAL A 460 8.95 2.33 36.12
N GLU A 461 10.10 2.63 36.73
CA GLU A 461 10.23 3.23 38.07
C GLU A 461 11.05 4.53 38.00
N LYS A 462 11.03 5.31 39.09
CA LYS A 462 11.79 6.57 39.21
C LYS A 462 13.31 6.41 38.99
N GLY A 463 13.84 5.20 39.19
CA GLY A 463 15.26 4.88 38.99
C GLY A 463 15.64 4.34 37.60
N GLY A 464 14.67 4.13 36.71
CA GLY A 464 14.88 3.53 35.39
C GLY A 464 13.83 2.48 35.02
N VAL A 465 14.03 1.87 33.86
CA VAL A 465 13.20 0.78 33.32
C VAL A 465 13.87 -0.54 33.64
N LYS A 466 13.18 -1.39 34.42
CA LYS A 466 13.62 -2.76 34.71
C LYS A 466 13.05 -3.71 33.66
N ILE A 467 13.95 -4.42 32.98
CA ILE A 467 13.66 -5.33 31.88
C ILE A 467 14.02 -6.74 32.31
N GLU A 468 13.08 -7.68 32.24
CA GLU A 468 13.30 -9.10 32.57
C GLU A 468 13.55 -9.87 31.27
N PHE A 469 14.75 -10.43 31.12
CA PHE A 469 15.11 -11.30 30.00
C PHE A 469 15.01 -12.78 30.40
N LYS A 470 14.50 -13.61 29.50
CA LYS A 470 14.37 -15.06 29.65
C LYS A 470 15.68 -15.75 30.04
N ASN A 471 16.80 -15.29 29.48
CA ASN A 471 18.15 -15.74 29.84
C ASN A 471 19.22 -14.70 29.42
N LYS A 472 20.48 -14.98 29.79
CA LYS A 472 21.63 -14.11 29.53
C LYS A 472 21.90 -13.86 28.03
N ASN A 473 21.61 -14.82 27.14
CA ASN A 473 21.85 -14.65 25.71
C ASN A 473 20.96 -13.54 25.12
N PHE A 474 19.70 -13.47 25.52
CA PHE A 474 18.80 -12.39 25.07
C PHE A 474 19.24 -11.02 25.55
N LEU A 475 19.73 -10.92 26.79
CA LEU A 475 20.32 -9.70 27.33
C LEU A 475 21.57 -9.28 26.53
N ASP A 476 22.45 -10.22 26.21
CA ASP A 476 23.67 -9.94 25.47
C ASP A 476 23.39 -9.50 24.04
N ASN A 477 22.40 -10.10 23.37
CA ASN A 477 21.93 -9.65 22.06
C ASN A 477 21.38 -8.21 22.12
N PHE A 478 20.58 -7.90 23.15
CA PHE A 478 20.06 -6.55 23.35
C PHE A 478 21.18 -5.53 23.60
N LYS A 479 22.19 -5.90 24.40
CA LYS A 479 23.39 -5.07 24.62
C LYS A 479 24.25 -4.94 23.36
N ALA A 480 24.31 -5.95 22.50
CA ALA A 480 25.05 -5.86 21.23
C ALA A 480 24.41 -4.84 20.27
N LEU A 481 23.07 -4.81 20.22
CA LEU A 481 22.32 -3.88 19.37
C LEU A 481 22.32 -2.45 19.91
N TYR A 482 22.16 -2.28 21.22
CA TYR A 482 21.91 -0.97 21.84
C TYR A 482 23.00 -0.52 22.81
N GLY A 483 24.14 -1.22 22.88
CA GLY A 483 25.19 -1.01 23.88
C GLY A 483 25.71 0.42 23.96
N GLN A 484 25.75 1.14 22.84
CA GLN A 484 26.13 2.55 22.79
C GLN A 484 25.22 3.49 23.59
N TYR A 485 24.00 3.05 23.91
CA TYR A 485 23.03 3.79 24.71
C TYR A 485 22.94 3.28 26.16
N MET A 486 23.69 2.24 26.55
CA MET A 486 23.50 1.59 27.86
C MET A 486 24.30 2.23 29.02
N SER A 487 24.66 3.52 28.91
CA SER A 487 25.44 4.19 29.96
C SER A 487 24.64 4.29 31.27
N GLY A 488 25.21 3.73 32.34
CA GLY A 488 24.58 3.66 33.65
C GLY A 488 23.58 2.51 33.84
N ALA A 489 23.44 1.61 32.85
CA ALA A 489 22.61 0.42 32.98
C ALA A 489 23.22 -0.59 33.98
N LYS A 490 22.36 -1.24 34.77
CA LYS A 490 22.78 -2.20 35.81
C LYS A 490 22.16 -3.57 35.55
N GLU A 491 23.01 -4.58 35.51
CA GLU A 491 22.58 -5.98 35.39
C GLU A 491 22.39 -6.58 36.78
N HIS A 492 21.33 -7.36 36.95
CA HIS A 492 21.05 -8.09 38.17
C HIS A 492 20.69 -9.55 37.85
N PRO A 493 21.26 -10.53 38.57
CA PRO A 493 20.87 -11.92 38.40
C PRO A 493 19.41 -12.13 38.83
N GLY A 494 18.67 -12.93 38.06
CA GLY A 494 17.31 -13.34 38.39
C GLY A 494 17.21 -14.80 38.81
N HIS A 495 16.03 -15.20 39.27
CA HIS A 495 15.74 -16.60 39.59
C HIS A 495 15.47 -17.43 38.32
N ALA A 496 15.73 -18.73 38.37
CA ALA A 496 15.47 -19.68 37.28
C ALA A 496 16.16 -19.35 35.94
N GLY A 497 17.40 -18.83 35.99
CA GLY A 497 18.20 -18.53 34.79
C GLY A 497 17.83 -17.23 34.07
N LYS A 498 16.85 -16.47 34.58
CA LYS A 498 16.47 -15.14 34.09
C LYS A 498 17.49 -14.08 34.50
N VAL A 499 17.56 -12.98 33.75
CA VAL A 499 18.47 -11.86 34.03
C VAL A 499 17.72 -10.54 33.90
N TYR A 500 17.96 -9.61 34.82
CA TYR A 500 17.35 -8.29 34.80
C TYR A 500 18.34 -7.22 34.35
N LEU A 501 17.85 -6.26 33.57
CA LEU A 501 18.59 -5.06 33.22
C LEU A 501 17.79 -3.83 33.66
N THR A 502 18.39 -2.97 34.46
CA THR A 502 17.84 -1.66 34.78
C THR A 502 18.50 -0.61 33.89
N VAL A 503 17.73 0.08 33.07
CA VAL A 503 18.22 1.10 32.13
C VAL A 503 17.64 2.48 32.51
N PRO A 504 18.45 3.55 32.65
CA PRO A 504 17.90 4.88 32.89
C PRO A 504 16.95 5.34 31.78
N ILE A 505 15.84 6.02 32.11
CA ILE A 505 14.83 6.47 31.12
C ILE A 505 15.45 7.33 30.02
N VAL A 506 16.35 8.27 30.39
CA VAL A 506 17.10 9.11 29.44
C VAL A 506 17.94 8.31 28.43
N GLN A 507 18.30 7.07 28.73
CA GLN A 507 18.97 6.20 27.77
C GLN A 507 17.99 5.53 26.82
N ILE A 508 16.79 5.17 27.29
CA ILE A 508 15.70 4.69 26.42
C ILE A 508 15.30 5.78 25.42
N GLU A 509 15.20 7.03 25.87
CA GLU A 509 14.95 8.17 24.98
C GLU A 509 16.07 8.34 23.93
N LYS A 510 17.34 8.09 24.30
CA LYS A 510 18.45 8.12 23.33
C LYS A 510 18.40 6.96 22.34
N MET A 511 17.96 5.78 22.77
CA MET A 511 17.73 4.63 21.87
C MET A 511 16.65 4.97 20.85
N GLU A 512 15.52 5.50 21.31
CA GLU A 512 14.42 5.97 20.47
C GLU A 512 14.88 7.03 19.46
N ASN A 513 15.57 8.07 19.93
CA ASN A 513 16.14 9.12 19.07
C ASN A 513 17.10 8.54 18.01
N GLY A 514 17.89 7.53 18.36
CA GLY A 514 18.78 6.82 17.45
C GLY A 514 18.04 6.11 16.33
N LEU A 515 16.94 5.42 16.66
CA LEU A 515 16.08 4.75 15.68
C LEU A 515 15.41 5.74 14.74
N LEU A 516 14.86 6.84 15.29
CA LEU A 516 14.21 7.88 14.49
C LEU A 516 15.18 8.61 13.55
N LYS A 517 16.45 8.79 13.97
CA LYS A 517 17.50 9.32 13.10
C LYS A 517 17.79 8.43 11.90
N GLY A 518 17.63 7.11 12.02
CA GLY A 518 17.71 6.17 10.90
C GLY A 518 16.49 6.23 9.95
N LYS A 519 15.36 6.78 10.41
CA LYS A 519 14.10 6.89 9.64
C LYS A 519 13.90 8.26 9.00
N TYR A 520 14.40 9.32 9.63
CA TYR A 520 14.35 10.69 9.13
C TYR A 520 15.75 11.32 9.09
N GLN A 521 16.28 11.55 7.90
CA GLN A 521 17.66 12.03 7.68
C GLN A 521 17.96 13.41 8.28
N HIS A 522 16.95 14.22 8.59
CA HIS A 522 17.10 15.52 9.23
C HIS A 522 16.57 15.53 10.66
N TYR A 523 16.55 14.37 11.31
CA TYR A 523 16.14 14.25 12.70
C TYR A 523 17.09 15.01 13.61
N VAL A 524 16.53 15.89 14.43
CA VAL A 524 17.28 16.73 15.36
C VAL A 524 16.57 16.81 16.71
N THR A 525 17.33 17.00 17.78
CA THR A 525 16.80 17.02 19.16
C THR A 525 16.67 18.42 19.75
N SER A 526 17.06 19.46 19.00
CA SER A 526 16.93 20.84 19.44
C SER A 526 16.84 21.82 18.26
N ASN A 527 16.30 23.01 18.53
CA ASN A 527 16.24 24.09 17.53
C ASN A 527 17.62 24.55 17.03
N LYS A 528 18.70 24.31 17.78
CA LYS A 528 20.07 24.73 17.43
C LYS A 528 20.66 23.86 16.31
N GLU A 529 20.11 22.68 16.12
CA GLU A 529 20.54 21.71 15.12
C GLU A 529 19.75 21.83 13.81
N ASN A 530 18.76 22.73 13.75
CA ASN A 530 17.99 22.99 12.55
C ASN A 530 18.90 23.41 11.40
N ARG A 531 18.58 22.92 10.20
CA ARG A 531 19.22 23.44 8.99
C ARG A 531 18.69 24.83 8.64
N ASP A 532 19.55 25.61 8.00
CA ASP A 532 19.13 26.86 7.36
C ASP A 532 18.29 26.56 6.12
N VAL A 533 17.02 26.96 6.16
CA VAL A 533 16.03 26.68 5.11
C VAL A 533 15.25 27.95 4.76
N ALA A 534 14.78 28.03 3.52
CA ALA A 534 14.06 29.21 3.01
C ALA A 534 12.73 29.45 3.72
N SER A 535 12.03 28.38 4.12
CA SER A 535 10.80 28.45 4.90
C SER A 535 10.88 27.49 6.08
N VAL A 536 11.07 28.04 7.28
CA VAL A 536 11.09 27.26 8.52
C VAL A 536 9.68 26.69 8.79
N ALA A 537 9.59 25.42 9.19
CA ALA A 537 8.32 24.84 9.60
C ALA A 537 7.86 25.46 10.93
N THR A 538 6.59 25.84 10.99
CA THR A 538 5.94 26.52 12.11
C THR A 538 4.65 25.78 12.48
N CYS A 539 4.03 26.17 13.59
CA CYS A 539 2.78 25.59 14.08
C CYS A 539 1.51 26.07 13.33
N ASP A 540 1.66 26.79 12.21
CA ASP A 540 0.54 27.45 11.50
C ASP A 540 -0.48 26.45 10.94
N THR A 541 0.00 25.27 10.55
CA THR A 541 -0.80 24.17 10.00
C THR A 541 -1.54 23.38 11.07
N LEU A 542 -1.17 23.52 12.35
CA LEU A 542 -1.85 22.84 13.45
C LEU A 542 -3.22 23.48 13.68
N LYS A 543 -4.26 22.65 13.88
CA LYS A 543 -5.65 23.12 13.93
C LYS A 543 -6.16 23.39 15.34
N GLU A 544 -5.63 22.68 16.34
CA GLU A 544 -6.06 22.79 17.74
C GLU A 544 -5.06 23.59 18.58
N GLN A 545 -5.58 24.46 19.47
CA GLN A 545 -4.73 25.31 20.33
C GLN A 545 -3.90 24.48 21.32
N SER A 546 -4.47 23.43 21.91
CA SER A 546 -3.77 22.50 22.80
C SER A 546 -2.53 21.86 22.14
N ILE A 547 -2.63 21.57 20.85
CA ILE A 547 -1.54 20.97 20.06
C ILE A 547 -0.50 22.05 19.70
N LYS A 548 -0.94 23.26 19.36
CA LYS A 548 -0.03 24.41 19.18
C LYS A 548 0.78 24.68 20.43
N ASP A 549 0.15 24.67 21.60
CA ASP A 549 0.80 24.91 22.88
C ASP A 549 1.86 23.84 23.17
N LYS A 550 1.61 22.58 22.79
CA LYS A 550 2.58 21.48 22.91
C LYS A 550 3.85 21.73 22.09
N TYR A 551 3.71 22.26 20.87
CA TYR A 551 4.84 22.46 19.95
C TYR A 551 5.33 23.90 19.84
N GLN A 552 4.81 24.82 20.66
CA GLN A 552 5.03 26.26 20.50
C GLN A 552 6.52 26.67 20.52
N GLN A 553 7.37 25.90 21.21
CA GLN A 553 8.81 26.15 21.29
C GLN A 553 9.60 25.48 20.15
N CYS A 554 8.95 24.67 19.32
CA CYS A 554 9.59 23.91 18.25
C CYS A 554 9.44 24.63 16.90
N ARG A 555 10.51 24.64 16.10
CA ARG A 555 10.48 25.15 14.72
C ARG A 555 11.38 24.33 13.80
N GLY A 556 11.15 24.41 12.50
CA GLY A 556 12.03 23.82 11.49
C GLY A 556 12.09 22.30 11.55
N ASP A 557 13.29 21.75 11.41
CA ASP A 557 13.53 20.31 11.49
C ASP A 557 13.20 19.75 12.89
N PHE A 558 13.41 20.54 13.95
CA PHE A 558 13.09 20.15 15.31
C PHE A 558 11.60 19.95 15.50
N LEU A 559 10.76 20.85 14.98
CA LEU A 559 9.30 20.68 14.99
C LEU A 559 8.89 19.37 14.31
N LYS A 560 9.42 19.10 13.12
CA LYS A 560 9.11 17.87 12.39
C LYS A 560 9.61 16.62 13.13
N SER A 561 10.79 16.71 13.75
CA SER A 561 11.36 15.62 14.54
C SER A 561 10.51 15.33 15.78
N THR A 562 10.03 16.36 16.49
CA THR A 562 9.13 16.20 17.64
C THR A 562 7.79 15.59 17.23
N ILE A 563 7.21 16.03 16.11
CA ILE A 563 5.96 15.46 15.60
C ILE A 563 6.15 13.98 15.22
N LEU A 564 7.25 13.64 14.53
CA LEU A 564 7.56 12.24 14.16
C LEU A 564 7.85 11.37 15.38
N LYS A 565 8.48 11.94 16.42
CA LYS A 565 8.69 11.24 17.70
C LYS A 565 7.36 10.90 18.35
N ASP A 566 6.49 11.89 18.56
CA ASP A 566 5.16 11.65 19.11
C ASP A 566 4.36 10.65 18.25
N PHE A 567 4.48 10.75 16.92
CA PHE A 567 3.80 9.85 15.99
C PHE A 567 4.28 8.41 16.16
N TYR A 568 5.59 8.21 16.29
CA TYR A 568 6.17 6.91 16.55
C TYR A 568 5.71 6.34 17.90
N GLU A 569 5.67 7.17 18.96
CA GLU A 569 5.16 6.74 20.27
C GLU A 569 3.69 6.30 20.19
N ASP A 570 2.85 7.06 19.48
CA ASP A 570 1.43 6.73 19.26
C ASP A 570 1.24 5.47 18.41
N LEU A 571 2.11 5.24 17.41
CA LEU A 571 2.09 4.05 16.56
C LEU A 571 2.53 2.78 17.30
N GLU A 572 3.58 2.85 18.11
CA GLU A 572 4.04 1.68 18.90
C GLU A 572 2.97 1.25 19.92
N ASN A 573 2.18 2.20 20.44
CA ASN A 573 1.03 1.92 21.30
C ASN A 573 -0.18 1.35 20.53
N ALA A 574 -0.22 1.48 19.20
CA ALA A 574 -1.28 0.90 18.38
C ALA A 574 -1.03 -0.60 18.15
N GLY A 575 -1.79 -1.44 18.85
CA GLY A 575 -1.69 -2.90 18.77
C GLY A 575 -2.46 -3.56 17.61
N THR A 576 -3.21 -2.79 16.82
CA THR A 576 -4.03 -3.32 15.72
C THR A 576 -3.98 -2.42 14.48
N PRO A 577 -4.24 -2.95 13.27
CA PRO A 577 -4.28 -2.12 12.06
C PRO A 577 -5.31 -0.99 12.14
N LYS A 578 -6.45 -1.24 12.80
CA LYS A 578 -7.47 -0.21 13.07
C LYS A 578 -6.94 0.91 13.95
N ALA A 579 -6.29 0.58 15.07
CA ALA A 579 -5.69 1.57 15.95
C ALA A 579 -4.59 2.38 15.23
N VAL A 580 -3.81 1.74 14.36
CA VAL A 580 -2.84 2.44 13.50
C VAL A 580 -3.54 3.46 12.60
N ASN A 581 -4.63 3.06 11.94
CA ASN A 581 -5.41 3.97 11.09
C ASN A 581 -6.03 5.13 11.89
N GLU A 582 -6.51 4.89 13.11
CA GLU A 582 -7.01 5.94 13.99
C GLU A 582 -5.93 6.97 14.37
N VAL A 583 -4.69 6.53 14.61
CA VAL A 583 -3.55 7.43 14.83
C VAL A 583 -3.25 8.24 13.57
N ILE A 584 -3.22 7.61 12.39
CA ILE A 584 -2.98 8.28 11.10
C ILE A 584 -4.01 9.38 10.87
N GLU A 585 -5.30 9.04 10.98
CA GLU A 585 -6.39 9.97 10.75
C GLU A 585 -6.43 11.09 11.79
N ARG A 586 -6.02 10.82 13.04
CA ARG A 586 -5.84 11.87 14.05
C ARG A 586 -4.78 12.89 13.62
N TYR A 587 -3.59 12.43 13.21
CA TYR A 587 -2.48 13.31 12.79
C TYR A 587 -2.77 14.11 11.51
N LYS A 588 -3.54 13.53 10.58
CA LYS A 588 -4.04 14.27 9.41
C LYS A 588 -5.08 15.30 9.80
N ARG A 589 -6.02 14.92 10.66
CA ARG A 589 -7.12 15.78 11.10
C ARG A 589 -6.61 17.02 11.81
N ASP A 590 -5.69 16.89 12.75
CA ASP A 590 -5.20 18.01 13.57
C ASP A 590 -4.08 18.86 12.94
N GLY A 591 -3.65 18.51 11.72
CA GLY A 591 -2.67 19.29 10.95
C GLY A 591 -1.21 18.98 11.27
N ARG A 592 -0.92 17.99 12.13
CA ARG A 592 0.45 17.50 12.34
C ARG A 592 1.04 16.92 11.06
N TYR A 593 0.27 16.13 10.29
CA TYR A 593 0.71 15.62 8.99
C TYR A 593 0.95 16.76 7.98
N ASP A 594 0.07 17.77 7.93
CA ASP A 594 0.24 18.93 7.05
C ASP A 594 1.56 19.68 7.35
N THR A 595 1.93 19.75 8.63
CA THR A 595 3.23 20.30 9.07
C THR A 595 4.41 19.48 8.55
N LEU A 596 4.29 18.14 8.54
CA LEU A 596 5.31 17.25 7.98
C LEU A 596 5.36 17.38 6.45
N ALA A 597 4.22 17.41 5.77
CA ALA A 597 4.08 17.49 4.32
C ALA A 597 4.47 18.88 3.77
N LYS A 598 4.49 19.93 4.60
CA LYS A 598 4.93 21.27 4.18
C LYS A 598 6.41 21.28 3.83
N ALA A 599 6.70 21.56 2.58
CA ALA A 599 8.05 21.75 2.08
C ALA A 599 8.72 22.97 2.73
N GLN A 600 9.99 22.82 3.12
CA GLN A 600 10.80 23.91 3.71
C GLN A 600 11.74 24.58 2.68
N ASN A 601 11.79 24.03 1.46
CA ASN A 601 12.58 24.54 0.34
C ASN A 601 11.65 25.09 -0.76
N THR A 602 12.01 26.22 -1.35
CA THR A 602 11.24 26.96 -2.36
C THR A 602 10.88 26.09 -3.58
N THR A 603 11.81 25.27 -4.07
CA THR A 603 11.58 24.38 -5.23
C THR A 603 10.53 23.29 -4.95
N MET A 604 10.49 22.75 -3.72
CA MET A 604 9.54 21.70 -3.35
C MET A 604 8.13 22.27 -3.11
N GLN A 605 8.03 23.51 -2.62
CA GLN A 605 6.74 24.21 -2.48
C GLN A 605 6.07 24.46 -3.83
N VAL A 606 6.86 24.74 -4.87
CA VAL A 606 6.36 24.99 -6.24
C VAL A 606 5.94 23.71 -6.97
N LEU A 607 6.54 22.56 -6.65
CA LEU A 607 6.33 21.29 -7.38
C LEU A 607 5.43 20.28 -6.67
N GLY A 608 4.92 20.57 -5.46
CA GLY A 608 3.99 19.68 -4.73
C GLY A 608 4.59 18.32 -4.36
N MET A 609 5.91 18.23 -4.20
CA MET A 609 6.60 16.97 -3.90
C MET A 609 6.44 16.53 -2.44
N THR A 610 6.27 15.24 -2.21
CA THR A 610 6.27 14.62 -0.87
C THR A 610 7.59 14.92 -0.14
N THR A 611 7.52 15.43 1.08
CA THR A 611 8.69 15.77 1.89
C THR A 611 9.35 14.53 2.50
N SER A 612 10.64 14.63 2.85
CA SER A 612 11.36 13.56 3.56
C SER A 612 10.73 13.21 4.91
N SER A 613 10.11 14.19 5.58
CA SER A 613 9.34 13.99 6.80
C SER A 613 8.01 13.26 6.57
N ALA A 614 7.32 13.52 5.45
CA ALA A 614 6.13 12.75 5.06
C ALA A 614 6.49 11.31 4.63
N GLN A 615 7.63 11.12 3.96
CA GLN A 615 8.14 9.77 3.66
C GLN A 615 8.49 8.99 4.92
N ALA A 616 9.11 9.63 5.92
CA ALA A 616 9.39 9.00 7.21
C ALA A 616 8.09 8.59 7.93
N PHE A 617 7.04 9.42 7.85
CA PHE A 617 5.71 9.11 8.37
C PHE A 617 5.12 7.85 7.72
N GLU A 618 5.09 7.77 6.39
CA GLU A 618 4.59 6.59 5.66
C GLU A 618 5.41 5.33 5.95
N LYS A 619 6.73 5.46 6.08
CA LYS A 619 7.62 4.35 6.40
C LYS A 619 7.33 3.77 7.78
N MET A 620 7.14 4.61 8.79
CA MET A 620 6.80 4.17 10.16
C MET A 620 5.47 3.43 10.20
N ILE A 621 4.48 3.85 9.40
CA ILE A 621 3.20 3.15 9.26
C ILE A 621 3.41 1.75 8.70
N ALA A 622 4.14 1.64 7.58
CA ALA A 622 4.39 0.37 6.93
C ALA A 622 5.13 -0.62 7.83
N GLU A 623 6.15 -0.15 8.56
CA GLU A 623 6.88 -0.95 9.53
C GLU A 623 5.96 -1.44 10.65
N ARG A 624 5.16 -0.55 11.27
CA ARG A 624 4.28 -0.97 12.37
C ARG A 624 3.21 -1.97 11.92
N LEU A 625 2.64 -1.79 10.72
CA LEU A 625 1.67 -2.75 10.17
C LEU A 625 2.30 -4.12 9.90
N ASP A 626 3.54 -4.17 9.40
CA ASP A 626 4.28 -5.41 9.23
C ASP A 626 4.58 -6.09 10.58
N ASP A 627 4.94 -5.31 11.60
CA ASP A 627 5.24 -5.82 12.93
C ASP A 627 3.99 -6.36 13.64
N ILE A 628 2.85 -5.67 13.56
CA ILE A 628 1.56 -6.21 14.01
C ILE A 628 1.25 -7.53 13.28
N GLY A 629 1.53 -7.59 11.97
CA GLY A 629 1.37 -8.81 11.19
C GLY A 629 2.31 -9.95 11.63
N LYS A 630 3.52 -9.66 12.12
CA LYS A 630 4.43 -10.66 12.71
C LYS A 630 3.96 -11.10 14.09
N GLU A 631 3.55 -10.17 14.95
CA GLU A 631 3.02 -10.44 16.29
C GLU A 631 1.80 -11.36 16.23
N GLN A 632 0.84 -11.07 15.33
CA GLN A 632 -0.33 -11.91 15.11
C GLN A 632 0.01 -13.31 14.60
N ARG A 633 1.03 -13.43 13.74
CA ARG A 633 1.55 -14.73 13.28
C ARG A 633 2.18 -15.53 14.41
N ALA A 634 2.93 -14.88 15.30
CA ALA A 634 3.60 -15.54 16.43
C ALA A 634 2.62 -15.99 17.53
N ILE A 635 1.47 -15.33 17.68
CA ILE A 635 0.41 -15.76 18.60
C ILE A 635 -0.38 -16.95 18.03
N ALA A 636 -0.42 -17.09 16.70
CA ALA A 636 -1.12 -18.16 16.00
C ALA A 636 -0.29 -19.45 15.83
N SER A 637 1.01 -19.41 16.11
CA SER A 637 1.95 -20.55 16.12
C SER A 637 2.16 -21.12 17.51
#